data_AF-A0A3A3G425-F1
#
_entry.id   AF-A0A3A3G425-F1
#
_cell.length_a   1.000
_cell.length_b   1.000
_cell.length_c   1.000
_cell.angle_alpha   90.00
_cell.angle_beta   90.00
_cell.angle_gamma   90.00
#
_symmetry.space_group_name_H-M   'P 1'
#
loop_
_entity.id
_entity.type
_entity.pdbx_description
1 polymer ?
#
loop_
_entity_poly.entity_id
_entity_poly.type
_entity_poly.pdbx_seq_one_letter_code
_entity_poly.pdbx_strand_id
1 'polypeptide(L)'
;MRRWNNDIRRDGEDMKNMTRLHQSIKGVLFCWVVLMLLHVQSVQAAISFKAASSAAARTASISYSAMGSAVSAASGNVTVSLSGLVSSGDLLICQVESRDNVAHSMPAGWTMRYSLAGTPTHRASLFYKISGASEPNPLITHPGGSTIIARCLSFRGVDLGDPFDGSYAEKYAGASTTVGTGSMTTTFANTYLLFAAHLAGNMTLNTPSGWTRRIYSNSSLAMGTRIALYHKSQATAATVGPFTTTVSLPVESHGVLMALQPASTLTINVPAGTAAGDVMIAAVATVPSSVPIAGPAGWTLIQSQQQTSSNSSIVSTYYRVAGASEPASYSWTLSSSQAGAVAGILTYSGVVNVNPVDVSAVATTASSKDHVAPSITPTQAGAMLVTVHEFASASSWAAPAGMTRRVEILSRKANKDGVSMVMNDLLLGVPGATGTKTATASQNADRGATVSIALRAASSAPHHIQIEHDGAGVTCAPETVTVKACADAACNTLYTGGGVTGTLFPNGSGFAIGASGSTTGTVNPSAAGTDNLNATGLSPAPLGSPAVSCLNRVTGSASCSMVFSKAGLTLSLPNFPAATGTASATIKATDDSCSTASFKNKTVAVNFYSSYTNPSSGTAQVSINNTAISKSSASPTAISLNFDKNGIATFSVNYPDVGRVTLDATATDAGSTHGVGGFVAYPAGFTLSAIKRSSDNLENPAAANAAGAKFVQAGDNFSVTVTAKNALGDATPNFGKETSPESVKLSAALIVDPALTNNPGVNGAFDAFSDGVATGTAFTWNEVGIIKLTPRLASGNYLSTGVDIVGTVSGNIGRFYPHHFDVTLDPDPNARILNRADIACDGCTFTYMGERMDAQFALSAKAKNGDITQNYAGAYVKLNPAASGNPLRFGAVDTVAPSYLNGRLDTSVAASGSFSYGSADIVAPLTMTRAVRDGPYAALHIGVAPVDGDGVAMGAFDIDTDGVTGKDHASIGSTQMRYGRLRIGTAHGSELLALPLPVKVQYWNGMTFITNEDDSETVPVMTLDNYQRNLNSGETVPTAPTIVNGAGLMILSKPGANNQGSVDVGATSPTYLPANTGRATFGVYKGGAAIYMREMY
;
A
#
# COMPACT_ATOMS: atom_id res chain seq x y z
N MET A 1 -78.63 -63.19 -35.29
CA MET A 1 -77.58 -63.57 -34.31
C MET A 1 -76.15 -63.17 -34.72
N ARG A 2 -75.70 -63.34 -35.98
CA ARG A 2 -74.33 -62.92 -36.39
C ARG A 2 -74.06 -61.40 -36.39
N ARG A 3 -75.08 -60.54 -36.58
CA ARG A 3 -74.90 -59.07 -36.46
C ARG A 3 -74.72 -58.59 -35.01
N TRP A 4 -75.41 -59.21 -34.06
CA TRP A 4 -75.37 -58.80 -32.64
C TRP A 4 -74.03 -59.14 -31.97
N ASN A 5 -73.40 -60.26 -32.35
CA ASN A 5 -72.07 -60.62 -31.84
C ASN A 5 -70.94 -59.74 -32.38
N ASN A 6 -71.13 -59.06 -33.53
CA ASN A 6 -70.13 -58.16 -34.08
C ASN A 6 -70.17 -56.78 -33.42
N ASP A 7 -71.35 -56.29 -33.02
CA ASP A 7 -71.47 -55.00 -32.31
C ASP A 7 -70.90 -55.11 -30.88
N ILE A 8 -71.15 -56.20 -30.15
CA ILE A 8 -70.60 -56.39 -28.79
C ILE A 8 -69.06 -56.51 -28.78
N ARG A 9 -68.45 -57.09 -29.83
CA ARG A 9 -66.99 -57.15 -29.95
C ARG A 9 -66.39 -55.78 -30.27
N ARG A 10 -67.10 -54.95 -31.02
CA ARG A 10 -66.66 -53.61 -31.41
C ARG A 10 -66.73 -52.64 -30.22
N ASP A 11 -67.82 -52.69 -29.45
CA ASP A 11 -67.98 -51.88 -28.23
C ASP A 11 -66.97 -52.28 -27.12
N GLY A 12 -66.57 -53.56 -27.07
CA GLY A 12 -65.54 -54.05 -26.16
C GLY A 12 -64.10 -53.61 -26.50
N GLU A 13 -63.79 -53.41 -27.78
CA GLU A 13 -62.50 -52.82 -28.20
C GLU A 13 -62.48 -51.30 -28.02
N ASP A 14 -63.59 -50.61 -28.28
CA ASP A 14 -63.68 -49.16 -28.09
C ASP A 14 -63.56 -48.75 -26.62
N MET A 15 -64.12 -49.53 -25.67
CA MET A 15 -63.90 -49.30 -24.24
C MET A 15 -62.45 -49.57 -23.79
N LYS A 16 -61.78 -50.58 -24.35
CA LYS A 16 -60.35 -50.83 -24.06
C LYS A 16 -59.45 -49.72 -24.62
N ASN A 17 -59.79 -49.17 -25.78
CA ASN A 17 -59.09 -48.03 -26.37
C ASN A 17 -59.33 -46.74 -25.58
N MET A 18 -60.54 -46.47 -25.08
CA MET A 18 -60.81 -45.31 -24.21
C MET A 18 -60.09 -45.38 -22.87
N THR A 19 -59.94 -46.59 -22.28
CA THR A 19 -59.24 -46.76 -21.00
C THR A 19 -57.72 -46.59 -21.16
N ARG A 20 -57.15 -47.06 -22.29
CA ARG A 20 -55.75 -46.80 -22.67
C ARG A 20 -55.50 -45.33 -23.03
N LEU A 21 -56.45 -44.67 -23.67
CA LEU A 21 -56.37 -43.23 -23.97
C LEU A 21 -56.42 -42.40 -22.68
N HIS A 22 -57.26 -42.76 -21.70
CA HIS A 22 -57.30 -42.09 -20.39
C HIS A 22 -56.04 -42.31 -19.54
N GLN A 23 -55.43 -43.51 -19.57
CA GLN A 23 -54.15 -43.76 -18.90
C GLN A 23 -52.97 -43.10 -19.62
N SER A 24 -52.98 -43.03 -20.96
CA SER A 24 -51.98 -42.32 -21.75
C SER A 24 -52.10 -40.80 -21.56
N ILE A 25 -53.31 -40.25 -21.51
CA ILE A 25 -53.54 -38.82 -21.23
C ILE A 25 -53.14 -38.49 -19.79
N LYS A 26 -53.44 -39.32 -18.78
CA LYS A 26 -52.96 -39.09 -17.40
C LYS A 26 -51.44 -39.25 -17.26
N GLY A 27 -50.83 -40.19 -17.96
CA GLY A 27 -49.37 -40.38 -18.00
C GLY A 27 -48.65 -39.24 -18.72
N VAL A 28 -49.20 -38.73 -19.82
CA VAL A 28 -48.69 -37.58 -20.57
C VAL A 28 -48.94 -36.29 -19.81
N LEU A 29 -50.07 -36.11 -19.13
CA LEU A 29 -50.33 -34.92 -18.30
C LEU A 29 -49.47 -34.90 -17.04
N PHE A 30 -49.23 -36.06 -16.39
CA PHE A 30 -48.34 -36.16 -15.24
C PHE A 30 -46.87 -36.00 -15.66
N CYS A 31 -46.48 -36.56 -16.82
CA CYS A 31 -45.16 -36.34 -17.39
C CYS A 31 -44.99 -34.87 -17.85
N TRP A 32 -46.01 -34.21 -18.41
CA TRP A 32 -45.96 -32.79 -18.75
C TRP A 32 -45.94 -31.88 -17.52
N VAL A 33 -46.68 -32.20 -16.46
CA VAL A 33 -46.65 -31.44 -15.21
C VAL A 33 -45.31 -31.63 -14.49
N VAL A 34 -44.74 -32.85 -14.48
CA VAL A 34 -43.40 -33.13 -13.94
C VAL A 34 -42.29 -32.53 -14.82
N LEU A 35 -42.44 -32.52 -16.15
CA LEU A 35 -41.49 -31.89 -17.08
C LEU A 35 -41.59 -30.35 -17.01
N MET A 36 -42.78 -29.76 -16.76
CA MET A 36 -42.96 -28.34 -16.49
C MET A 36 -42.45 -27.94 -15.09
N LEU A 37 -42.59 -28.80 -14.08
CA LEU A 37 -42.01 -28.60 -12.74
C LEU A 37 -40.48 -28.77 -12.74
N LEU A 38 -39.92 -29.59 -13.63
CA LEU A 38 -38.46 -29.73 -13.84
C LEU A 38 -37.88 -28.68 -14.80
N HIS A 39 -38.71 -27.92 -15.52
CA HIS A 39 -38.31 -26.83 -16.41
C HIS A 39 -38.73 -25.44 -15.91
N VAL A 40 -38.90 -25.27 -14.59
CA VAL A 40 -38.71 -23.93 -14.01
C VAL A 40 -37.20 -23.65 -14.06
N GLN A 41 -36.67 -23.41 -15.27
CA GLN A 41 -35.43 -22.68 -15.40
C GLN A 41 -35.67 -21.36 -14.70
N SER A 42 -34.97 -21.16 -13.59
CA SER A 42 -34.84 -19.84 -12.97
C SER A 42 -34.46 -18.87 -14.08
N VAL A 43 -35.36 -17.96 -14.45
CA VAL A 43 -35.16 -16.95 -15.50
C VAL A 43 -34.23 -15.85 -14.97
N GLN A 44 -33.14 -16.23 -14.31
CA GLN A 44 -32.06 -15.34 -13.89
C GLN A 44 -31.11 -15.21 -15.09
N ALA A 45 -30.60 -14.00 -15.34
CA ALA A 45 -29.61 -13.82 -16.38
C ALA A 45 -28.34 -14.57 -15.97
N ALA A 46 -27.84 -15.48 -16.83
CA ALA A 46 -26.63 -16.21 -16.54
C ALA A 46 -25.42 -15.26 -16.55
N ILE A 47 -24.64 -15.25 -15.45
CA ILE A 47 -23.38 -14.49 -15.42
C ILE A 47 -22.45 -15.04 -16.49
N SER A 48 -21.90 -14.15 -17.31
CA SER A 48 -21.03 -14.51 -18.43
C SER A 48 -19.68 -13.81 -18.32
N PHE A 49 -18.59 -14.56 -18.47
CA PHE A 49 -17.24 -14.00 -18.59
C PHE A 49 -17.08 -13.30 -19.94
N LYS A 50 -16.52 -12.08 -19.93
CA LYS A 50 -16.23 -11.33 -21.16
C LYS A 50 -14.77 -11.40 -21.54
N ALA A 51 -13.89 -10.89 -20.68
CA ALA A 51 -12.47 -10.76 -20.97
C ALA A 51 -11.65 -10.67 -19.69
N ALA A 52 -10.34 -10.84 -19.83
CA ALA A 52 -9.37 -10.65 -18.76
C ALA A 52 -8.18 -9.83 -19.23
N SER A 53 -7.46 -9.23 -18.28
CA SER A 53 -6.18 -8.56 -18.49
C SER A 53 -5.30 -8.79 -17.26
N SER A 54 -3.98 -8.76 -17.43
CA SER A 54 -3.04 -8.98 -16.33
C SER A 54 -1.76 -8.21 -16.52
N ALA A 55 -1.07 -7.94 -15.42
CA ALA A 55 0.22 -7.26 -15.41
C ALA A 55 1.10 -7.80 -14.28
N ALA A 56 2.41 -7.59 -14.41
CA ALA A 56 3.40 -7.98 -13.42
C ALA A 56 4.45 -6.89 -13.24
N ALA A 57 4.95 -6.71 -12.02
CA ALA A 57 6.10 -5.87 -11.71
C ALA A 57 7.17 -6.68 -10.96
N ARG A 58 8.44 -6.48 -11.36
CA ARG A 58 9.62 -7.16 -10.80
C ARG A 58 10.39 -6.18 -9.95
N THR A 59 10.13 -6.15 -8.63
CA THR A 59 10.89 -5.39 -7.61
C THR A 59 10.90 -3.87 -7.79
N ALA A 60 10.83 -3.12 -6.69
CA ALA A 60 10.86 -1.65 -6.73
C ALA A 60 12.24 -1.03 -6.39
N SER A 61 13.29 -1.85 -6.34
CA SER A 61 14.68 -1.40 -6.32
C SER A 61 15.28 -1.47 -7.72
N ILE A 62 15.73 -0.33 -8.26
CA ILE A 62 16.54 -0.32 -9.47
C ILE A 62 17.87 -1.03 -9.17
N SER A 63 18.22 -2.01 -9.99
CA SER A 63 19.48 -2.75 -9.86
C SER A 63 20.28 -2.69 -11.15
N TYR A 64 21.59 -2.57 -11.02
CA TYR A 64 22.53 -2.88 -12.10
C TYR A 64 22.45 -4.38 -12.45
N SER A 65 22.25 -4.70 -13.73
CA SER A 65 22.14 -6.08 -14.21
C SER A 65 23.49 -6.59 -14.72
N ALA A 66 24.04 -5.95 -15.75
CA ALA A 66 25.29 -6.36 -16.38
C ALA A 66 25.92 -5.20 -17.18
N MET A 67 27.19 -5.37 -17.58
CA MET A 67 27.95 -4.40 -18.38
C MET A 67 28.69 -5.11 -19.52
N GLY A 68 28.65 -4.52 -20.71
CA GLY A 68 29.32 -5.04 -21.90
C GLY A 68 30.83 -4.78 -21.87
N SER A 69 31.57 -5.26 -22.87
CA SER A 69 32.99 -4.90 -23.03
C SER A 69 33.13 -3.44 -23.48
N ALA A 70 34.17 -2.76 -23.00
CA ALA A 70 34.55 -1.46 -23.55
C ALA A 70 35.06 -1.66 -24.98
N VAL A 71 34.72 -0.74 -25.88
CA VAL A 71 35.21 -0.74 -27.26
C VAL A 71 35.80 0.63 -27.54
N SER A 72 36.99 0.67 -28.14
CA SER A 72 37.64 1.91 -28.55
C SER A 72 38.26 1.78 -29.94
N ALA A 73 38.28 2.87 -30.69
CA ALA A 73 38.93 2.97 -31.99
C ALA A 73 39.74 4.27 -32.07
N ALA A 74 40.82 4.28 -32.88
CA ALA A 74 41.63 5.48 -33.10
C ALA A 74 40.87 6.55 -33.92
N SER A 75 39.89 6.12 -34.71
CA SER A 75 38.98 6.93 -35.52
C SER A 75 37.82 6.05 -36.01
N GLY A 76 36.65 6.63 -36.24
CA GLY A 76 35.54 5.97 -36.94
C GLY A 76 34.55 5.23 -36.03
N ASN A 77 33.63 4.50 -36.64
CA ASN A 77 32.51 3.85 -35.95
C ASN A 77 32.99 2.72 -35.00
N VAL A 78 32.27 2.53 -33.89
CA VAL A 78 32.48 1.42 -32.95
C VAL A 78 31.22 0.60 -32.76
N THR A 79 31.35 -0.73 -32.68
CA THR A 79 30.24 -1.64 -32.38
C THR A 79 30.40 -2.19 -30.98
N VAL A 80 29.43 -1.93 -30.10
CA VAL A 80 29.47 -2.44 -28.72
C VAL A 80 28.78 -3.80 -28.64
N SER A 81 29.42 -4.79 -28.00
CA SER A 81 28.79 -6.10 -27.79
C SER A 81 27.74 -6.02 -26.67
N LEU A 82 26.51 -6.45 -26.96
CA LEU A 82 25.43 -6.64 -25.99
C LEU A 82 25.29 -8.09 -25.50
N SER A 83 26.17 -9.00 -25.95
CA SER A 83 26.08 -10.42 -25.58
C SER A 83 26.20 -10.60 -24.05
N GLY A 84 25.19 -11.23 -23.44
CA GLY A 84 25.10 -11.42 -21.99
C GLY A 84 24.49 -10.25 -21.21
N LEU A 85 24.10 -9.15 -21.87
CA LEU A 85 23.57 -7.94 -21.22
C LEU A 85 22.04 -7.86 -21.14
N VAL A 86 21.35 -8.59 -22.01
CA VAL A 86 19.95 -8.30 -22.36
C VAL A 86 18.99 -9.36 -21.85
N SER A 87 18.13 -8.95 -20.93
CA SER A 87 16.81 -9.55 -20.71
C SER A 87 15.76 -8.61 -21.29
N SER A 88 14.68 -9.13 -21.85
CA SER A 88 13.56 -8.30 -22.33
C SER A 88 13.04 -7.41 -21.20
N GLY A 89 12.90 -6.10 -21.46
CA GLY A 89 12.39 -5.11 -20.50
C GLY A 89 13.42 -4.53 -19.54
N ASP A 90 14.73 -4.68 -19.79
CA ASP A 90 15.77 -3.95 -19.07
C ASP A 90 16.03 -2.59 -19.76
N LEU A 91 16.45 -1.58 -19.01
CA LEU A 91 16.94 -0.31 -19.57
C LEU A 91 18.41 -0.48 -19.95
N LEU A 92 18.72 -0.31 -21.24
CA LEU A 92 20.09 -0.23 -21.74
C LEU A 92 20.56 1.23 -21.73
N ILE A 93 21.77 1.47 -21.26
CA ILE A 93 22.45 2.77 -21.31
C ILE A 93 23.83 2.57 -21.94
N CYS A 94 24.18 3.39 -22.93
CA CYS A 94 25.49 3.41 -23.57
C CYS A 94 26.15 4.78 -23.39
N GLN A 95 27.31 4.79 -22.73
CA GLN A 95 28.15 5.97 -22.56
C GLN A 95 29.21 6.02 -23.66
N VAL A 96 29.39 7.17 -24.30
CA VAL A 96 30.30 7.38 -25.43
C VAL A 96 31.09 8.67 -25.23
N GLU A 97 32.38 8.62 -25.52
CA GLU A 97 33.31 9.75 -25.44
C GLU A 97 34.25 9.73 -26.66
N SER A 98 34.53 10.89 -27.26
CA SER A 98 35.55 11.06 -28.30
C SER A 98 36.47 12.25 -28.07
N ARG A 99 37.71 12.13 -28.58
CA ARG A 99 38.80 13.12 -28.55
C ARG A 99 38.70 14.17 -29.67
N ASP A 100 37.48 14.51 -30.05
CA ASP A 100 37.10 15.49 -31.07
C ASP A 100 35.68 15.98 -30.80
N ASN A 101 35.19 16.87 -31.65
CA ASN A 101 33.83 17.41 -31.55
C ASN A 101 32.85 16.81 -32.56
N VAL A 102 33.14 15.61 -33.10
CA VAL A 102 32.30 14.96 -34.11
C VAL A 102 31.07 14.35 -33.41
N ALA A 103 29.89 14.53 -34.00
CA ALA A 103 28.64 14.05 -33.39
C ALA A 103 28.54 12.52 -33.43
N HIS A 104 28.13 11.94 -32.31
CA HIS A 104 27.78 10.52 -32.21
C HIS A 104 26.32 10.30 -32.62
N SER A 105 26.04 9.19 -33.31
CA SER A 105 24.67 8.72 -33.51
C SER A 105 24.54 7.21 -33.30
N MET A 106 23.32 6.77 -32.99
CA MET A 106 22.96 5.39 -32.74
C MET A 106 21.92 4.88 -33.77
N PRO A 107 21.77 3.56 -33.94
CA PRO A 107 20.74 2.99 -34.80
C PRO A 107 19.32 3.34 -34.33
N ALA A 108 18.33 3.16 -35.22
CA ALA A 108 16.92 3.38 -34.91
C ALA A 108 16.47 2.60 -33.65
N GLY A 109 15.65 3.25 -32.80
CA GLY A 109 15.17 2.70 -31.53
C GLY A 109 16.04 3.04 -30.31
N TRP A 110 17.17 3.70 -30.49
CA TRP A 110 17.93 4.33 -29.40
C TRP A 110 17.58 5.80 -29.27
N THR A 111 17.49 6.27 -28.03
CA THR A 111 17.22 7.67 -27.70
C THR A 111 18.48 8.32 -27.15
N MET A 112 18.83 9.51 -27.65
CA MET A 112 19.94 10.31 -27.11
C MET A 112 19.47 11.03 -25.85
N ARG A 113 20.20 10.85 -24.73
CA ARG A 113 19.93 11.58 -23.49
C ARG A 113 20.65 12.92 -23.46
N TYR A 114 21.93 12.94 -23.85
CA TYR A 114 22.71 14.15 -24.02
C TYR A 114 23.82 13.97 -25.05
N SER A 115 24.27 15.11 -25.61
CA SER A 115 25.45 15.24 -26.45
C SER A 115 26.10 16.60 -26.17
N LEU A 116 27.27 16.59 -25.55
CA LEU A 116 27.91 17.77 -24.94
C LEU A 116 29.32 17.96 -25.50
N ALA A 117 29.74 19.20 -25.67
CA ALA A 117 31.13 19.56 -26.00
C ALA A 117 31.48 20.94 -25.43
N GLY A 118 32.68 21.05 -24.87
CA GLY A 118 33.23 22.33 -24.39
C GLY A 118 34.30 22.93 -25.31
N THR A 119 34.94 22.11 -26.15
CA THR A 119 35.97 22.52 -27.12
C THR A 119 35.88 21.67 -28.40
N PRO A 120 36.66 22.00 -29.44
CA PRO A 120 36.81 21.14 -30.62
C PRO A 120 37.42 19.76 -30.36
N THR A 121 37.95 19.48 -29.16
CA THR A 121 38.75 18.27 -28.85
C THR A 121 38.06 17.26 -27.92
N HIS A 122 36.78 17.47 -27.60
CA HIS A 122 36.06 16.65 -26.62
C HIS A 122 34.56 16.57 -26.91
N ARG A 123 34.00 15.35 -26.95
CA ARG A 123 32.57 15.09 -27.10
C ARG A 123 32.12 13.97 -26.17
N ALA A 124 31.21 14.31 -25.26
CA ALA A 124 30.55 13.38 -24.35
C ALA A 124 29.11 13.09 -24.78
N SER A 125 28.70 11.82 -24.82
CA SER A 125 27.33 11.43 -25.19
C SER A 125 26.81 10.24 -24.38
N LEU A 126 25.48 10.15 -24.24
CA LEU A 126 24.81 8.99 -23.65
C LEU A 126 23.51 8.69 -24.39
N PHE A 127 23.32 7.41 -24.67
CA PHE A 127 22.14 6.88 -25.36
C PHE A 127 21.47 5.83 -24.50
N TYR A 128 20.15 5.69 -24.62
CA TYR A 128 19.39 4.67 -23.91
C TYR A 128 18.34 4.00 -24.78
N LYS A 129 17.93 2.79 -24.41
CA LYS A 129 16.89 2.00 -25.08
C LYS A 129 16.28 0.98 -24.11
N ILE A 130 14.99 0.67 -24.26
CA ILE A 130 14.39 -0.49 -23.59
C ILE A 130 14.66 -1.74 -24.41
N SER A 131 15.27 -2.77 -23.80
CA SER A 131 15.64 -4.00 -24.52
C SER A 131 14.43 -4.86 -24.87
N GLY A 132 14.40 -5.35 -26.10
CA GLY A 132 13.53 -6.45 -26.54
C GLY A 132 14.09 -7.84 -26.15
N ALA A 133 13.39 -8.89 -26.58
CA ALA A 133 13.81 -10.28 -26.35
C ALA A 133 15.14 -10.66 -27.01
N SER A 134 15.56 -9.90 -28.03
CA SER A 134 16.87 -9.99 -28.68
C SER A 134 17.27 -8.59 -29.15
N GLU A 135 18.49 -8.16 -28.84
CA GLU A 135 19.00 -6.84 -29.23
C GLU A 135 20.26 -6.98 -30.10
N PRO A 136 20.31 -6.36 -31.29
CA PRO A 136 21.52 -6.33 -32.08
C PRO A 136 22.59 -5.43 -31.42
N ASN A 137 23.85 -5.79 -31.58
CA ASN A 137 24.97 -4.95 -31.16
C ASN A 137 24.87 -3.56 -31.83
N PRO A 138 24.80 -2.45 -31.07
CA PRO A 138 24.63 -1.14 -31.66
C PRO A 138 25.93 -0.67 -32.32
N LEU A 139 25.83 -0.25 -33.57
CA LEU A 139 26.86 0.51 -34.27
C LEU A 139 26.74 1.99 -33.88
N ILE A 140 27.67 2.48 -33.08
CA ILE A 140 27.80 3.91 -32.79
C ILE A 140 28.54 4.54 -33.96
N THR A 141 27.86 5.46 -34.63
CA THR A 141 28.42 6.17 -35.78
C THR A 141 29.19 7.39 -35.31
N HIS A 142 30.43 7.48 -35.76
CA HIS A 142 31.36 8.58 -35.57
C HIS A 142 32.06 8.75 -36.93
N PRO A 143 31.56 9.62 -37.83
CA PRO A 143 31.87 9.63 -39.26
C PRO A 143 33.30 10.13 -39.63
N GLY A 144 34.31 9.64 -38.92
CA GLY A 144 35.70 10.11 -38.94
C GLY A 144 36.00 10.98 -37.72
N GLY A 145 37.26 11.04 -37.31
CA GLY A 145 37.69 11.79 -36.13
C GLY A 145 38.93 11.21 -35.45
N SER A 146 39.11 11.53 -34.17
CA SER A 146 40.13 11.01 -33.27
C SER A 146 39.56 9.85 -32.43
N THR A 147 40.24 9.53 -31.33
CA THR A 147 39.94 8.35 -30.51
C THR A 147 38.55 8.42 -29.89
N ILE A 148 37.79 7.34 -30.04
CA ILE A 148 36.46 7.13 -29.46
C ILE A 148 36.50 5.94 -28.49
N ILE A 149 35.74 6.02 -27.40
CA ILE A 149 35.46 4.92 -26.49
C ILE A 149 33.96 4.84 -26.19
N ALA A 150 33.42 3.62 -26.13
CA ALA A 150 32.04 3.37 -25.77
C ALA A 150 31.89 2.13 -24.89
N ARG A 151 30.87 2.15 -24.02
CA ARG A 151 30.48 0.99 -23.22
C ARG A 151 29.00 1.08 -22.83
N CYS A 152 28.33 -0.08 -22.77
CA CYS A 152 26.91 -0.17 -22.40
C CYS A 152 26.68 -0.98 -21.12
N LEU A 153 25.59 -0.65 -20.41
CA LEU A 153 25.11 -1.29 -19.19
C LEU A 153 23.61 -1.60 -19.31
N SER A 154 23.14 -2.57 -18.53
CA SER A 154 21.73 -2.83 -18.33
C SER A 154 21.30 -2.57 -16.88
N PHE A 155 20.13 -1.98 -16.72
CA PHE A 155 19.47 -1.73 -15.44
C PHE A 155 18.08 -2.37 -15.44
N ARG A 156 17.68 -2.89 -14.28
CA ARG A 156 16.37 -3.53 -14.07
C ARG A 156 15.62 -2.82 -12.96
N GLY A 157 14.29 -2.88 -13.01
CA GLY A 157 13.41 -2.23 -12.02
C GLY A 157 13.17 -0.74 -12.28
N VAL A 158 13.56 -0.25 -13.46
CA VAL A 158 13.33 1.11 -13.92
C VAL A 158 11.95 1.23 -14.57
N ASP A 159 11.28 2.36 -14.42
CA ASP A 159 10.08 2.67 -15.20
C ASP A 159 10.40 2.65 -16.71
N LEU A 160 9.66 1.84 -17.48
CA LEU A 160 9.92 1.64 -18.91
C LEU A 160 9.18 2.65 -19.80
N GLY A 161 8.18 3.35 -19.25
CA GLY A 161 7.47 4.43 -19.93
C GLY A 161 8.23 5.75 -19.86
N ASP A 162 8.83 6.03 -18.71
CA ASP A 162 9.68 7.21 -18.49
C ASP A 162 10.90 6.84 -17.62
N PRO A 163 12.07 6.52 -18.19
CA PRO A 163 13.15 5.97 -17.37
C PRO A 163 13.88 6.96 -16.45
N PHE A 164 13.74 8.28 -16.66
CA PHE A 164 14.56 9.29 -15.99
C PHE A 164 13.72 10.26 -15.15
N ASP A 165 14.11 10.46 -13.90
CA ASP A 165 13.49 11.44 -13.01
C ASP A 165 14.07 12.85 -13.28
N GLY A 166 13.37 13.61 -14.12
CA GLY A 166 13.73 14.99 -14.46
C GLY A 166 14.80 15.15 -15.54
N SER A 167 15.34 16.35 -15.68
CA SER A 167 16.45 16.69 -16.61
C SER A 167 17.82 16.29 -16.04
N TYR A 168 18.82 16.06 -16.90
CA TYR A 168 20.20 15.87 -16.44
C TYR A 168 20.84 17.19 -16.01
N ALA A 169 21.92 17.14 -15.22
CA ALA A 169 22.68 18.31 -14.78
C ALA A 169 24.20 18.11 -14.94
N GLU A 170 24.82 18.93 -15.78
CA GLU A 170 26.22 18.80 -16.20
C GLU A 170 27.14 19.92 -15.69
N LYS A 171 28.45 19.65 -15.69
CA LYS A 171 29.49 20.68 -15.52
C LYS A 171 30.71 20.35 -16.38
N TYR A 172 31.14 21.34 -17.16
CA TYR A 172 32.35 21.29 -17.99
C TYR A 172 33.58 21.78 -17.21
N ALA A 173 34.75 21.17 -17.47
CA ALA A 173 36.04 21.63 -17.00
C ALA A 173 37.11 21.50 -18.11
N GLY A 174 37.79 22.59 -18.48
CA GLY A 174 38.75 22.59 -19.59
C GLY A 174 40.13 21.98 -19.28
N ALA A 175 40.67 22.17 -18.09
CA ALA A 175 41.85 21.46 -17.58
C ALA A 175 41.86 21.52 -16.05
N SER A 176 41.41 20.47 -15.38
CA SER A 176 41.22 20.46 -13.92
C SER A 176 41.58 19.12 -13.29
N THR A 177 41.99 19.14 -12.03
CA THR A 177 42.13 17.95 -11.19
C THR A 177 40.81 17.47 -10.58
N THR A 178 39.69 18.15 -10.87
CA THR A 178 38.36 17.85 -10.36
C THR A 178 37.35 17.73 -11.50
N VAL A 179 36.57 16.65 -11.49
CA VAL A 179 35.40 16.43 -12.35
C VAL A 179 34.15 16.65 -11.49
N GLY A 180 33.29 17.61 -11.86
CA GLY A 180 32.07 17.93 -11.12
C GLY A 180 30.80 17.72 -11.94
N THR A 181 29.65 17.66 -11.26
CA THR A 181 28.32 17.71 -11.88
C THR A 181 27.62 19.04 -11.62
N GLY A 182 26.45 19.25 -12.23
CA GLY A 182 25.47 20.24 -11.76
C GLY A 182 24.59 19.69 -10.61
N SER A 183 23.57 20.45 -10.21
CA SER A 183 22.51 20.01 -9.29
C SER A 183 21.22 19.72 -10.05
N MET A 184 20.45 18.74 -9.59
CA MET A 184 19.11 18.42 -10.11
C MET A 184 18.14 18.13 -8.98
N THR A 185 16.84 18.24 -9.23
CA THR A 185 15.79 17.85 -8.28
C THR A 185 15.17 16.54 -8.73
N THR A 186 15.20 15.52 -7.88
CA THR A 186 14.44 14.29 -8.07
C THR A 186 13.03 14.44 -7.51
N THR A 187 12.07 13.83 -8.18
CA THR A 187 10.64 13.84 -7.88
C THR A 187 10.20 12.54 -7.19
N PHE A 188 10.94 11.45 -7.41
CA PHE A 188 10.61 10.11 -6.90
C PHE A 188 11.59 9.66 -5.83
N ALA A 189 11.05 9.05 -4.77
CA ALA A 189 11.81 8.29 -3.78
C ALA A 189 12.44 7.03 -4.40
N ASN A 190 13.51 6.53 -3.80
CA ASN A 190 14.29 5.38 -4.28
C ASN A 190 14.81 5.53 -5.72
N THR A 191 15.08 6.78 -6.14
CA THR A 191 15.75 7.09 -7.40
C THR A 191 17.17 6.52 -7.41
N TYR A 192 17.61 6.04 -8.56
CA TYR A 192 18.97 5.57 -8.75
C TYR A 192 19.79 6.67 -9.42
N LEU A 193 20.57 7.40 -8.62
CA LEU A 193 21.41 8.48 -9.13
C LEU A 193 22.58 7.89 -9.93
N LEU A 194 22.87 8.51 -11.07
CA LEU A 194 23.98 8.18 -11.95
C LEU A 194 24.88 9.41 -12.12
N PHE A 195 26.17 9.25 -11.83
CA PHE A 195 27.21 10.24 -12.13
C PHE A 195 28.09 9.70 -13.25
N ALA A 196 27.91 10.22 -14.46
CA ALA A 196 28.75 9.92 -15.62
C ALA A 196 29.92 10.91 -15.72
N ALA A 197 31.14 10.40 -15.81
CA ALA A 197 32.36 11.18 -16.03
C ALA A 197 32.99 10.82 -17.38
N HIS A 198 33.32 11.82 -18.17
CA HIS A 198 33.95 11.72 -19.49
C HIS A 198 35.22 12.54 -19.50
N LEU A 199 36.33 11.94 -19.90
CA LEU A 199 37.66 12.57 -19.86
C LEU A 199 38.34 12.46 -21.22
N ALA A 200 38.84 13.58 -21.71
CA ALA A 200 39.77 13.61 -22.83
C ALA A 200 41.19 13.19 -22.37
N GLY A 201 41.33 12.04 -21.72
CA GLY A 201 42.61 11.53 -21.21
C GLY A 201 42.45 10.22 -20.43
N ASN A 202 43.56 9.51 -20.20
CA ASN A 202 43.56 8.18 -19.56
C ASN A 202 43.83 8.20 -18.04
N MET A 203 43.84 9.36 -17.41
CA MET A 203 44.30 9.51 -16.03
C MET A 203 43.43 8.79 -15.01
N THR A 204 44.00 8.50 -13.85
CA THR A 204 43.32 7.80 -12.76
C THR A 204 42.25 8.72 -12.17
N LEU A 205 41.04 8.18 -12.01
CA LEU A 205 39.85 8.89 -11.51
C LEU A 205 39.34 8.19 -10.24
N ASN A 206 39.19 8.94 -9.16
CA ASN A 206 38.75 8.42 -7.87
C ASN A 206 37.24 8.13 -7.85
N THR A 207 36.80 7.30 -6.90
CA THR A 207 35.37 7.09 -6.64
C THR A 207 34.89 8.17 -5.66
N PRO A 208 33.84 8.95 -5.99
CA PRO A 208 33.30 9.93 -5.05
C PRO A 208 32.76 9.26 -3.77
N SER A 209 32.89 9.93 -2.63
CA SER A 209 32.44 9.39 -1.34
C SER A 209 30.94 9.09 -1.34
N GLY A 210 30.55 7.88 -0.90
CA GLY A 210 29.16 7.42 -0.89
C GLY A 210 28.60 7.03 -2.27
N TRP A 211 29.46 6.77 -3.26
CA TRP A 211 29.09 6.28 -4.59
C TRP A 211 29.78 4.95 -4.92
N THR A 212 29.10 4.10 -5.69
CA THR A 212 29.65 2.84 -6.21
C THR A 212 30.03 2.99 -7.69
N ARG A 213 31.21 2.52 -8.08
CA ARG A 213 31.72 2.58 -9.47
C ARG A 213 31.24 1.40 -10.32
N ARG A 214 30.76 1.66 -11.55
CA ARG A 214 30.32 0.62 -12.52
C ARG A 214 31.13 0.62 -13.81
N ILE A 215 31.20 1.75 -14.50
CA ILE A 215 32.14 1.89 -15.62
C ILE A 215 33.46 2.43 -15.09
N TYR A 216 34.56 1.82 -15.52
CA TYR A 216 35.90 2.38 -15.43
C TYR A 216 36.71 1.88 -16.62
N SER A 217 36.67 2.60 -17.74
CA SER A 217 37.25 2.13 -19.01
C SER A 217 38.08 3.23 -19.68
N ASN A 218 39.23 2.87 -20.24
CA ASN A 218 40.11 3.78 -20.96
C ASN A 218 40.51 3.20 -22.32
N SER A 219 40.85 4.06 -23.28
CA SER A 219 41.45 3.63 -24.53
C SER A 219 42.92 3.24 -24.31
N SER A 220 43.42 2.23 -25.02
CA SER A 220 44.85 1.86 -25.04
C SER A 220 45.62 2.57 -26.16
N LEU A 221 45.10 3.69 -26.66
CA LEU A 221 45.53 4.36 -27.88
C LEU A 221 46.36 5.62 -27.55
N ALA A 222 47.17 6.08 -28.51
CA ALA A 222 48.10 7.21 -28.32
C ALA A 222 47.40 8.50 -27.87
N MET A 223 46.18 8.76 -28.34
CA MET A 223 45.30 9.81 -27.81
C MET A 223 44.31 9.19 -26.82
N GLY A 224 44.72 9.14 -25.54
CA GLY A 224 43.94 8.56 -24.47
C GLY A 224 42.59 9.23 -24.22
N THR A 225 41.58 8.44 -23.85
CA THR A 225 40.27 8.87 -23.36
C THR A 225 39.71 7.88 -22.34
N ARG A 226 38.94 8.37 -21.35
CA ARG A 226 38.35 7.56 -20.28
C ARG A 226 36.87 7.90 -20.07
N ILE A 227 36.10 6.85 -19.80
CA ILE A 227 34.72 6.94 -19.29
C ILE A 227 34.61 6.26 -17.93
N ALA A 228 33.82 6.87 -17.04
CA ALA A 228 33.40 6.27 -15.78
C ALA A 228 31.92 6.58 -15.49
N LEU A 229 31.28 5.68 -14.75
CA LEU A 229 29.88 5.81 -14.33
C LEU A 229 29.78 5.31 -12.89
N TYR A 230 29.26 6.16 -12.01
CA TYR A 230 29.01 5.84 -10.62
C TYR A 230 27.51 5.85 -10.34
N HIS A 231 27.09 5.16 -9.28
CA HIS A 231 25.72 5.27 -8.79
C HIS A 231 25.62 5.34 -7.28
N LYS A 232 24.45 5.78 -6.81
CA LYS A 232 23.97 5.60 -5.44
C LYS A 232 22.45 5.63 -5.43
N SER A 233 21.83 5.03 -4.42
CA SER A 233 20.40 5.19 -4.17
C SER A 233 20.12 6.54 -3.52
N GLN A 234 18.97 7.11 -3.86
CA GLN A 234 18.41 8.27 -3.20
C GLN A 234 17.05 7.89 -2.63
N ALA A 235 16.97 7.74 -1.30
CA ALA A 235 15.75 7.28 -0.64
C ALA A 235 14.61 8.32 -0.70
N THR A 236 14.92 9.62 -0.64
CA THR A 236 13.93 10.71 -0.63
C THR A 236 14.15 11.65 -1.83
N ALA A 237 13.06 11.99 -2.52
CA ALA A 237 13.04 13.00 -3.57
C ALA A 237 13.56 14.35 -3.03
N ALA A 238 14.61 14.88 -3.65
CA ALA A 238 15.26 16.11 -3.18
C ALA A 238 16.14 16.73 -4.28
N THR A 239 16.49 18.01 -4.09
CA THR A 239 17.61 18.61 -4.83
C THR A 239 18.93 17.98 -4.39
N VAL A 240 19.64 17.40 -5.34
CA VAL A 240 20.93 16.71 -5.16
C VAL A 240 22.01 17.33 -6.03
N GLY A 241 23.26 17.21 -5.59
CA GLY A 241 24.42 17.81 -6.24
C GLY A 241 24.65 19.28 -5.86
N PRO A 242 25.74 19.91 -6.30
CA PRO A 242 26.71 19.34 -7.24
C PRO A 242 27.63 18.33 -6.54
N PHE A 243 27.98 17.25 -7.24
CA PHE A 243 28.95 16.26 -6.76
C PHE A 243 30.29 16.43 -7.47
N THR A 244 31.37 15.98 -6.84
CA THR A 244 32.73 16.07 -7.39
C THR A 244 33.53 14.80 -7.16
N THR A 245 34.49 14.54 -8.05
CA THR A 245 35.55 13.54 -7.88
C THR A 245 36.87 14.09 -8.41
N THR A 246 38.00 13.48 -8.03
CA THR A 246 39.35 13.93 -8.35
C THR A 246 40.06 13.05 -9.37
N VAL A 247 40.92 13.65 -10.18
CA VAL A 247 41.80 12.98 -11.17
C VAL A 247 43.28 13.22 -10.86
N SER A 248 44.14 12.30 -11.26
CA SER A 248 45.57 12.32 -10.92
C SER A 248 46.39 13.45 -11.56
N LEU A 249 45.91 14.06 -12.65
CA LEU A 249 46.53 15.20 -13.35
C LEU A 249 45.42 16.09 -13.94
N PRO A 250 45.69 17.35 -14.35
CA PRO A 250 44.71 18.19 -15.02
C PRO A 250 44.27 17.61 -16.40
N VAL A 251 42.96 17.51 -16.64
CA VAL A 251 42.37 17.16 -17.96
C VAL A 251 41.07 17.88 -18.23
N GLU A 252 40.74 17.95 -19.51
CA GLU A 252 39.42 18.31 -19.99
C GLU A 252 38.38 17.22 -19.67
N SER A 253 37.23 17.60 -19.11
CA SER A 253 36.19 16.65 -18.71
C SER A 253 34.78 17.23 -18.68
N HIS A 254 33.79 16.32 -18.77
CA HIS A 254 32.39 16.55 -18.43
C HIS A 254 31.97 15.60 -17.32
N GLY A 255 31.39 16.14 -16.24
CA GLY A 255 30.62 15.36 -15.28
C GLY A 255 29.13 15.63 -15.44
N VAL A 256 28.31 14.57 -15.46
CA VAL A 256 26.86 14.64 -15.68
C VAL A 256 26.14 13.83 -14.61
N LEU A 257 25.17 14.47 -13.94
CA LEU A 257 24.26 13.85 -12.99
C LEU A 257 22.92 13.53 -13.66
N MET A 258 22.41 12.33 -13.42
CA MET A 258 21.09 11.85 -13.86
C MET A 258 20.45 11.01 -12.75
N ALA A 259 19.15 10.74 -12.85
CA ALA A 259 18.41 9.90 -11.93
C ALA A 259 17.49 8.93 -12.69
N LEU A 260 17.54 7.64 -12.37
CA LEU A 260 16.59 6.64 -12.88
C LEU A 260 15.44 6.47 -11.90
N GLN A 261 14.20 6.44 -12.37
CA GLN A 261 13.04 6.27 -11.49
C GLN A 261 12.58 4.81 -11.34
N PRO A 262 12.24 4.36 -10.11
CA PRO A 262 11.84 2.99 -9.85
C PRO A 262 10.40 2.70 -10.29
N ALA A 263 10.13 1.45 -10.70
CA ALA A 263 8.77 1.01 -11.00
C ALA A 263 7.88 0.97 -9.72
N SER A 264 6.91 1.88 -9.62
CA SER A 264 6.04 2.06 -8.43
C SER A 264 4.54 1.89 -8.70
N THR A 265 4.18 1.57 -9.95
CA THR A 265 2.80 1.41 -10.40
C THR A 265 2.62 0.06 -11.09
N LEU A 266 1.51 -0.62 -10.80
CA LEU A 266 1.09 -1.80 -11.54
C LEU A 266 -0.12 -1.43 -12.40
N THR A 267 0.15 -1.21 -13.69
CA THR A 267 -0.86 -0.78 -14.66
C THR A 267 -1.46 -1.98 -15.37
N ILE A 268 -2.79 -2.14 -15.26
CA ILE A 268 -3.54 -3.21 -15.89
C ILE A 268 -4.53 -2.59 -16.87
N ASN A 269 -4.51 -3.02 -18.12
CA ASN A 269 -5.48 -2.56 -19.11
C ASN A 269 -6.89 -2.97 -18.70
N VAL A 270 -7.87 -2.12 -19.02
CA VAL A 270 -9.27 -2.53 -18.91
C VAL A 270 -9.50 -3.67 -19.90
N PRO A 271 -10.07 -4.82 -19.48
CA PRO A 271 -10.29 -5.94 -20.39
C PRO A 271 -11.14 -5.52 -21.58
N ALA A 272 -10.69 -5.92 -22.79
CA ALA A 272 -11.35 -5.53 -24.03
C ALA A 272 -12.83 -5.97 -24.05
N GLY A 273 -13.72 -5.07 -24.43
CA GLY A 273 -15.17 -5.34 -24.48
C GLY A 273 -15.92 -5.11 -23.16
N THR A 274 -15.27 -4.55 -22.14
CA THR A 274 -15.94 -4.05 -20.92
C THR A 274 -16.92 -2.93 -21.30
N ALA A 275 -18.18 -3.08 -20.88
CA ALA A 275 -19.26 -2.15 -21.15
C ALA A 275 -19.88 -1.64 -19.83
N ALA A 276 -20.61 -0.53 -19.90
CA ALA A 276 -21.29 0.05 -18.75
C ALA A 276 -22.22 -0.97 -18.07
N GLY A 277 -22.09 -1.09 -16.74
CA GLY A 277 -22.84 -2.04 -15.94
C GLY A 277 -22.24 -3.45 -15.84
N ASP A 278 -21.13 -3.75 -16.52
CA ASP A 278 -20.36 -4.97 -16.25
C ASP A 278 -19.67 -4.88 -14.88
N VAL A 279 -19.47 -6.01 -14.21
CA VAL A 279 -18.72 -6.09 -12.96
C VAL A 279 -17.32 -6.63 -13.24
N MET A 280 -16.32 -5.84 -12.87
CA MET A 280 -14.92 -6.23 -12.92
C MET A 280 -14.45 -6.72 -11.55
N ILE A 281 -13.70 -7.83 -11.54
CA ILE A 281 -13.03 -8.37 -10.35
C ILE A 281 -11.52 -8.24 -10.57
N ALA A 282 -10.87 -7.46 -9.73
CA ALA A 282 -9.41 -7.35 -9.71
C ALA A 282 -8.84 -8.19 -8.58
N ALA A 283 -7.70 -8.82 -8.83
CA ALA A 283 -6.85 -9.39 -7.79
C ALA A 283 -5.43 -8.85 -7.98
N VAL A 284 -4.82 -8.42 -6.88
CA VAL A 284 -3.45 -7.93 -6.84
C VAL A 284 -2.73 -8.68 -5.74
N ALA A 285 -1.61 -9.29 -6.07
CA ALA A 285 -0.76 -10.00 -5.12
C ALA A 285 0.64 -9.42 -5.10
N THR A 286 1.20 -9.25 -3.91
CA THR A 286 2.54 -8.71 -3.71
C THR A 286 3.32 -9.52 -2.67
N VAL A 287 4.65 -9.43 -2.79
CA VAL A 287 5.62 -9.90 -1.78
C VAL A 287 6.46 -8.68 -1.41
N PRO A 288 6.82 -8.45 -0.14
CA PRO A 288 6.28 -9.10 1.05
C PRO A 288 4.81 -8.73 1.34
N SER A 289 4.18 -9.42 2.30
CA SER A 289 2.81 -9.15 2.77
C SER A 289 2.57 -7.74 3.33
N SER A 290 3.66 -7.02 3.64
CA SER A 290 3.65 -5.64 4.17
C SER A 290 3.51 -4.56 3.09
N VAL A 291 3.54 -4.92 1.80
CA VAL A 291 3.29 -3.96 0.71
C VAL A 291 1.80 -3.60 0.73
N PRO A 292 1.40 -2.37 1.10
CA PRO A 292 0.00 -1.98 1.06
C PRO A 292 -0.48 -1.98 -0.39
N ILE A 293 -1.65 -2.59 -0.62
CA ILE A 293 -2.33 -2.54 -1.91
C ILE A 293 -3.50 -1.57 -1.75
N ALA A 294 -3.36 -0.38 -2.33
CA ALA A 294 -4.45 0.58 -2.43
C ALA A 294 -5.17 0.39 -3.77
N GLY A 295 -6.49 0.20 -3.74
CA GLY A 295 -7.31 0.16 -4.94
C GLY A 295 -7.39 1.55 -5.58
N PRO A 296 -7.39 1.68 -6.92
CA PRO A 296 -7.67 2.94 -7.59
C PRO A 296 -9.06 3.47 -7.21
N ALA A 297 -9.29 4.77 -7.37
CA ALA A 297 -10.58 5.39 -7.05
C ALA A 297 -11.77 4.68 -7.74
N GLY A 298 -12.79 4.36 -6.94
CA GLY A 298 -14.00 3.66 -7.39
C GLY A 298 -13.86 2.14 -7.54
N TRP A 299 -12.78 1.54 -7.04
CA TRP A 299 -12.72 0.10 -6.74
C TRP A 299 -13.07 -0.14 -5.26
N THR A 300 -13.87 -1.17 -4.99
CA THR A 300 -14.28 -1.54 -3.63
C THR A 300 -13.58 -2.83 -3.22
N LEU A 301 -12.94 -2.85 -2.04
CA LEU A 301 -12.25 -4.04 -1.51
C LEU A 301 -13.27 -5.14 -1.20
N ILE A 302 -13.01 -6.37 -1.68
CA ILE A 302 -13.79 -7.58 -1.36
C ILE A 302 -13.13 -8.28 -0.17
N GLN A 303 -11.86 -8.63 -0.32
CA GLN A 303 -11.07 -9.36 0.66
C GLN A 303 -9.60 -8.96 0.55
N SER A 304 -8.89 -9.05 1.67
CA SER A 304 -7.43 -9.00 1.69
C SER A 304 -6.93 -10.09 2.62
N GLN A 305 -5.98 -10.90 2.14
CA GLN A 305 -5.41 -11.98 2.92
C GLN A 305 -3.89 -11.88 2.90
N GLN A 306 -3.31 -11.76 4.09
CA GLN A 306 -1.88 -11.83 4.31
C GLN A 306 -1.45 -13.24 4.71
N GLN A 307 -0.31 -13.67 4.18
CA GLN A 307 0.49 -14.79 4.68
C GLN A 307 1.72 -14.17 5.35
N THR A 308 1.80 -14.20 6.68
CA THR A 308 2.78 -13.40 7.46
C THR A 308 4.03 -14.16 7.92
N SER A 309 4.18 -15.44 7.56
CA SER A 309 5.37 -16.24 7.91
C SER A 309 6.61 -15.91 7.05
N SER A 310 7.74 -16.60 7.26
CA SER A 310 8.90 -16.57 6.36
C SER A 310 8.46 -16.82 4.91
N ASN A 311 8.82 -15.93 3.99
CA ASN A 311 8.23 -15.78 2.63
C ASN A 311 6.77 -15.29 2.66
N SER A 312 6.60 -14.06 3.13
CA SER A 312 5.27 -13.45 3.32
C SER A 312 4.69 -12.90 2.01
N SER A 313 3.40 -13.05 1.78
CA SER A 313 2.68 -12.49 0.61
C SER A 313 1.34 -11.89 1.03
N ILE A 314 0.78 -11.02 0.20
CA ILE A 314 -0.58 -10.52 0.39
C ILE A 314 -1.31 -10.59 -0.94
N VAL A 315 -2.59 -10.96 -0.89
CA VAL A 315 -3.52 -10.80 -2.01
C VAL A 315 -4.69 -9.94 -1.58
N SER A 316 -5.00 -8.91 -2.38
CA SER A 316 -6.18 -8.08 -2.21
C SER A 316 -7.05 -8.20 -3.47
N THR A 317 -8.34 -8.48 -3.26
CA THR A 317 -9.33 -8.58 -4.32
C THR A 317 -10.32 -7.44 -4.22
N TYR A 318 -10.73 -6.89 -5.36
CA TYR A 318 -11.61 -5.73 -5.47
C TYR A 318 -12.69 -5.99 -6.51
N TYR A 319 -13.84 -5.34 -6.35
CA TYR A 319 -14.81 -5.20 -7.43
C TYR A 319 -14.97 -3.75 -7.87
N ARG A 320 -15.39 -3.59 -9.11
CA ARG A 320 -15.88 -2.32 -9.66
C ARG A 320 -17.03 -2.60 -10.61
N VAL A 321 -18.06 -1.76 -10.57
CA VAL A 321 -19.09 -1.71 -11.62
C VAL A 321 -18.61 -0.71 -12.68
N ALA A 322 -18.47 -1.17 -13.92
CA ALA A 322 -18.01 -0.34 -15.03
C ALA A 322 -19.00 0.80 -15.31
N GLY A 323 -18.51 2.02 -15.42
CA GLY A 323 -19.30 3.21 -15.74
C GLY A 323 -19.60 3.34 -17.25
N ALA A 324 -20.24 4.44 -17.64
CA ALA A 324 -20.48 4.77 -19.05
C ALA A 324 -19.19 4.96 -19.88
N SER A 325 -18.08 5.29 -19.21
CA SER A 325 -16.75 5.40 -19.79
C SER A 325 -15.73 4.89 -18.78
N GLU A 326 -14.83 4.02 -19.23
CA GLU A 326 -13.73 3.47 -18.45
C GLU A 326 -12.40 4.00 -19.05
N PRO A 327 -11.36 4.25 -18.22
CA PRO A 327 -10.04 4.59 -18.72
C PRO A 327 -9.42 3.43 -19.53
N ALA A 328 -8.35 3.70 -20.30
CA ALA A 328 -7.66 2.63 -21.03
C ALA A 328 -7.02 1.58 -20.10
N SER A 329 -6.61 2.01 -18.90
CA SER A 329 -6.00 1.15 -17.89
C SER A 329 -6.25 1.70 -16.47
N TYR A 330 -6.07 0.82 -15.48
CA TYR A 330 -6.07 1.12 -14.06
C TYR A 330 -4.68 0.93 -13.48
N SER A 331 -4.24 1.87 -12.65
CA SER A 331 -2.93 1.82 -12.00
C SER A 331 -3.10 1.57 -10.51
N TRP A 332 -2.60 0.43 -10.03
CA TRP A 332 -2.46 0.18 -8.60
C TRP A 332 -1.16 0.81 -8.13
N THR A 333 -1.27 1.76 -7.21
CA THR A 333 -0.11 2.32 -6.52
C THR A 333 0.40 1.28 -5.53
N LEU A 334 1.66 0.87 -5.71
CA LEU A 334 2.36 -0.02 -4.81
C LEU A 334 3.41 0.78 -4.06
N SER A 335 3.79 0.35 -2.85
CA SER A 335 5.00 0.88 -2.23
C SER A 335 6.23 0.45 -2.99
N SER A 336 7.28 1.27 -2.94
CA SER A 336 8.58 0.96 -3.53
C SER A 336 9.35 -0.15 -2.79
N SER A 337 8.71 -0.85 -1.85
CA SER A 337 9.25 -1.97 -1.08
C SER A 337 8.85 -3.36 -1.60
N GLN A 338 8.13 -3.45 -2.72
CA GLN A 338 7.74 -4.75 -3.28
C GLN A 338 8.92 -5.55 -3.84
N ALA A 339 8.99 -6.83 -3.48
CA ALA A 339 9.87 -7.88 -3.98
C ALA A 339 9.25 -8.68 -5.15
N GLY A 340 8.00 -8.38 -5.51
CA GLY A 340 7.31 -8.87 -6.69
C GLY A 340 5.85 -8.49 -6.60
N ALA A 341 5.23 -8.14 -7.74
CA ALA A 341 3.81 -7.89 -7.82
C ALA A 341 3.20 -8.53 -9.07
N VAL A 342 2.01 -9.08 -8.93
CA VAL A 342 1.20 -9.56 -10.05
C VAL A 342 -0.24 -9.14 -9.85
N ALA A 343 -0.96 -8.93 -10.94
CA ALA A 343 -2.38 -8.64 -10.88
C ALA A 343 -3.14 -9.08 -12.12
N GLY A 344 -4.45 -9.20 -11.97
CA GLY A 344 -5.38 -9.48 -13.05
C GLY A 344 -6.73 -8.81 -12.82
N ILE A 345 -7.42 -8.47 -13.91
CA ILE A 345 -8.81 -8.02 -13.93
C ILE A 345 -9.62 -9.00 -14.78
N LEU A 346 -10.74 -9.49 -14.25
CA LEU A 346 -11.76 -10.26 -14.96
C LEU A 346 -13.01 -9.41 -15.12
N THR A 347 -13.62 -9.38 -16.31
CA THR A 347 -14.89 -8.69 -16.55
C THR A 347 -16.03 -9.69 -16.74
N TYR A 348 -17.13 -9.47 -16.02
CA TYR A 348 -18.36 -10.26 -16.10
C TYR A 348 -19.57 -9.39 -16.44
N SER A 349 -20.47 -9.91 -17.28
CA SER A 349 -21.80 -9.35 -17.49
C SER A 349 -22.87 -10.19 -16.78
N GLY A 350 -24.02 -9.59 -16.47
CA GLY A 350 -25.14 -10.28 -15.81
C GLY A 350 -24.98 -10.41 -14.29
N VAL A 351 -24.15 -9.58 -13.66
CA VAL A 351 -23.95 -9.51 -12.21
C VAL A 351 -24.78 -8.34 -11.64
N VAL A 352 -25.29 -8.44 -10.42
CA VAL A 352 -25.99 -7.32 -9.75
C VAL A 352 -25.02 -6.16 -9.47
N ASN A 353 -25.39 -4.93 -9.81
CA ASN A 353 -24.51 -3.75 -9.65
C ASN A 353 -24.50 -3.16 -8.23
N VAL A 354 -25.45 -3.57 -7.37
CA VAL A 354 -25.49 -3.22 -5.94
C VAL A 354 -25.10 -4.45 -5.13
N ASN A 355 -24.00 -4.36 -4.39
CA ASN A 355 -23.42 -5.48 -3.63
C ASN A 355 -23.21 -6.74 -4.50
N PRO A 356 -22.37 -6.68 -5.57
CA PRO A 356 -22.18 -7.77 -6.53
C PRO A 356 -21.66 -9.08 -5.92
N VAL A 357 -21.07 -9.04 -4.73
CA VAL A 357 -20.54 -10.20 -4.03
C VAL A 357 -21.62 -10.83 -3.14
N ASP A 358 -21.89 -12.11 -3.33
CA ASP A 358 -22.81 -12.90 -2.51
C ASP A 358 -22.15 -13.29 -1.19
N VAL A 359 -21.05 -14.03 -1.30
CA VAL A 359 -20.24 -14.53 -0.20
C VAL A 359 -18.79 -14.63 -0.67
N SER A 360 -17.84 -14.41 0.24
CA SER A 360 -16.42 -14.62 -0.02
C SER A 360 -15.74 -15.21 1.21
N ALA A 361 -14.61 -15.87 0.99
CA ALA A 361 -13.78 -16.42 2.05
C ALA A 361 -12.31 -16.42 1.61
N VAL A 362 -11.41 -16.42 2.59
CA VAL A 362 -9.97 -16.39 2.39
C VAL A 362 -9.31 -17.49 3.21
N ALA A 363 -8.15 -17.98 2.75
CA ALA A 363 -7.31 -18.86 3.53
C ALA A 363 -5.82 -18.64 3.22
N THR A 364 -5.00 -18.83 4.24
CA THR A 364 -3.57 -19.02 4.07
C THR A 364 -3.28 -20.48 3.72
N THR A 365 -2.18 -20.69 3.01
CA THR A 365 -1.71 -22.01 2.62
C THR A 365 -0.35 -22.25 3.26
N ALA A 366 -0.17 -23.44 3.83
CA ALA A 366 1.13 -23.90 4.30
C ALA A 366 2.09 -24.07 3.12
N SER A 367 3.39 -24.25 3.39
CA SER A 367 4.38 -24.50 2.34
C SER A 367 4.01 -25.77 1.59
N SER A 368 3.52 -25.61 0.36
CA SER A 368 2.88 -26.66 -0.43
C SER A 368 2.95 -26.27 -1.91
N LYS A 369 2.74 -27.26 -2.78
CA LYS A 369 2.40 -26.99 -4.20
C LYS A 369 0.91 -26.86 -4.41
N ASP A 370 0.11 -27.43 -3.50
CA ASP A 370 -1.35 -27.40 -3.55
C ASP A 370 -1.86 -26.26 -2.67
N HIS A 371 -2.52 -25.30 -3.30
CA HIS A 371 -3.12 -24.13 -2.66
C HIS A 371 -4.64 -24.25 -2.70
N VAL A 372 -5.26 -24.28 -1.53
CA VAL A 372 -6.67 -24.63 -1.36
C VAL A 372 -7.48 -23.39 -1.03
N ALA A 373 -8.33 -22.95 -1.96
CA ALA A 373 -9.32 -21.91 -1.72
C ALA A 373 -10.52 -22.48 -0.92
N PRO A 374 -11.05 -21.74 0.08
CA PRO A 374 -12.11 -22.22 0.95
C PRO A 374 -13.41 -22.56 0.21
N SER A 375 -14.19 -23.49 0.76
CA SER A 375 -15.58 -23.69 0.35
C SER A 375 -16.44 -22.52 0.80
N ILE A 376 -17.29 -22.01 -0.08
CA ILE A 376 -18.31 -21.00 0.23
C ILE A 376 -19.68 -21.56 -0.12
N THR A 377 -20.75 -20.95 0.39
CA THR A 377 -22.14 -21.38 0.13
C THR A 377 -22.92 -20.22 -0.48
N PRO A 378 -22.94 -20.08 -1.81
CA PRO A 378 -23.75 -19.06 -2.48
C PRO A 378 -25.23 -19.29 -2.22
N THR A 379 -25.95 -18.18 -2.07
CA THR A 379 -27.37 -18.13 -1.71
C THR A 379 -28.29 -18.19 -2.93
N GLN A 380 -27.74 -18.03 -4.14
CA GLN A 380 -28.51 -17.91 -5.39
C GLN A 380 -28.05 -18.90 -6.46
N ALA A 381 -28.99 -19.39 -7.27
CA ALA A 381 -28.70 -20.11 -8.50
C ALA A 381 -28.08 -19.15 -9.53
N GLY A 382 -27.28 -19.67 -10.45
CA GLY A 382 -26.61 -18.87 -11.48
C GLY A 382 -25.44 -18.02 -10.99
N ALA A 383 -25.02 -18.16 -9.72
CA ALA A 383 -23.88 -17.44 -9.17
C ALA A 383 -22.57 -17.84 -9.88
N MET A 384 -21.63 -16.90 -10.00
CA MET A 384 -20.30 -17.16 -10.55
C MET A 384 -19.29 -17.30 -9.42
N LEU A 385 -18.73 -18.50 -9.25
CA LEU A 385 -17.61 -18.73 -8.35
C LEU A 385 -16.31 -18.30 -9.03
N VAL A 386 -15.59 -17.36 -8.42
CA VAL A 386 -14.24 -16.94 -8.80
C VAL A 386 -13.29 -17.35 -7.69
N THR A 387 -12.18 -18.02 -8.03
CA THR A 387 -11.10 -18.32 -7.07
C THR A 387 -9.79 -17.69 -7.50
N VAL A 388 -9.07 -17.15 -6.53
CA VAL A 388 -7.74 -16.57 -6.69
C VAL A 388 -6.77 -17.37 -5.84
N HIS A 389 -5.65 -17.77 -6.41
CA HIS A 389 -4.58 -18.47 -5.71
C HIS A 389 -3.28 -17.75 -5.99
N GLU A 390 -2.55 -17.39 -4.95
CA GLU A 390 -1.20 -16.87 -5.07
C GLU A 390 -0.26 -17.57 -4.09
N PHE A 391 1.04 -17.48 -4.37
CA PHE A 391 2.08 -17.87 -3.44
C PHE A 391 3.38 -17.12 -3.68
N ALA A 392 4.23 -17.08 -2.65
CA ALA A 392 5.50 -16.34 -2.60
C ALA A 392 6.64 -16.96 -3.43
N SER A 393 6.30 -17.49 -4.61
CA SER A 393 7.22 -17.99 -5.62
C SER A 393 6.64 -17.74 -7.02
N ALA A 394 7.51 -17.63 -8.02
CA ALA A 394 7.08 -17.54 -9.41
C ALA A 394 6.97 -18.96 -10.02
N SER A 395 5.76 -19.43 -10.30
CA SER A 395 5.53 -20.71 -10.99
C SER A 395 4.26 -20.67 -11.83
N SER A 396 4.15 -21.57 -12.82
CA SER A 396 2.88 -21.83 -13.51
C SER A 396 1.95 -22.68 -12.66
N TRP A 397 0.65 -22.67 -13.00
CA TRP A 397 -0.42 -23.26 -12.21
C TRP A 397 -1.29 -24.22 -13.03
N ALA A 398 -1.69 -25.32 -12.39
CA ALA A 398 -2.84 -26.10 -12.80
C ALA A 398 -4.10 -25.55 -12.10
N ALA A 399 -5.14 -25.29 -12.89
CA ALA A 399 -6.42 -24.79 -12.37
C ALA A 399 -7.16 -25.86 -11.56
N PRO A 400 -8.01 -25.46 -10.60
CA PRO A 400 -8.85 -26.40 -9.87
C PRO A 400 -9.76 -27.23 -10.79
N ALA A 401 -9.98 -28.49 -10.43
CA ALA A 401 -10.84 -29.39 -11.18
C ALA A 401 -12.25 -28.79 -11.37
N GLY A 402 -12.73 -28.78 -12.61
CA GLY A 402 -14.03 -28.24 -12.99
C GLY A 402 -14.10 -26.72 -13.10
N MET A 403 -13.02 -25.98 -12.87
CA MET A 403 -12.97 -24.52 -13.08
C MET A 403 -12.21 -24.17 -14.38
N THR A 404 -12.54 -23.02 -14.94
CA THR A 404 -11.84 -22.46 -16.11
C THR A 404 -10.80 -21.44 -15.67
N ARG A 405 -9.55 -21.59 -16.11
CA ARG A 405 -8.48 -20.61 -15.88
C ARG A 405 -8.69 -19.37 -16.73
N ARG A 406 -8.70 -18.18 -16.10
CA ARG A 406 -8.86 -16.89 -16.80
C ARG A 406 -7.59 -16.06 -16.83
N VAL A 407 -6.84 -16.04 -15.73
CA VAL A 407 -5.55 -15.35 -15.62
C VAL A 407 -4.54 -16.31 -15.01
N GLU A 408 -3.34 -16.34 -15.57
CA GLU A 408 -2.13 -16.88 -14.95
C GLU A 408 -1.03 -15.86 -15.20
N ILE A 409 -0.36 -15.44 -14.14
CA ILE A 409 0.67 -14.43 -14.24
C ILE A 409 1.76 -14.67 -13.20
N LEU A 410 3.00 -14.50 -13.63
CA LEU A 410 4.18 -14.64 -12.80
C LEU A 410 4.89 -13.30 -12.76
N SER A 411 5.30 -12.87 -11.57
CA SER A 411 6.14 -11.67 -11.45
C SER A 411 7.43 -11.85 -12.22
N ARG A 412 8.00 -13.07 -12.23
CA ARG A 412 9.26 -13.39 -12.90
C ARG A 412 9.29 -14.76 -13.58
N LYS A 413 10.38 -15.06 -14.29
CA LYS A 413 10.62 -16.41 -14.82
C LYS A 413 10.61 -17.40 -13.65
N ALA A 414 10.07 -18.59 -13.87
CA ALA A 414 9.85 -19.56 -12.81
C ALA A 414 11.09 -19.78 -11.92
N ASN A 415 10.95 -19.49 -10.63
CA ASN A 415 11.99 -19.59 -9.61
C ASN A 415 11.36 -19.50 -8.20
N LYS A 416 12.20 -19.63 -7.16
CA LYS A 416 11.79 -19.56 -5.75
C LYS A 416 11.55 -18.14 -5.20
N ASP A 417 11.69 -17.11 -6.04
CA ASP A 417 11.62 -15.70 -5.60
C ASP A 417 10.46 -14.99 -6.32
N GLY A 418 9.88 -13.94 -5.71
CA GLY A 418 8.75 -13.20 -6.28
C GLY A 418 7.39 -13.85 -5.99
N VAL A 419 6.37 -13.51 -6.76
CA VAL A 419 4.99 -14.01 -6.63
C VAL A 419 4.44 -14.47 -7.97
N SER A 420 3.49 -15.39 -7.92
CA SER A 420 2.62 -15.71 -9.05
C SER A 420 1.19 -15.91 -8.58
N MET A 421 0.24 -15.72 -9.51
CA MET A 421 -1.18 -15.78 -9.22
C MET A 421 -1.94 -16.43 -10.38
N VAL A 422 -2.97 -17.19 -10.03
CA VAL A 422 -3.98 -17.73 -10.97
C VAL A 422 -5.38 -17.34 -10.53
N MET A 423 -6.20 -16.88 -11.48
CA MET A 423 -7.63 -16.62 -11.28
C MET A 423 -8.46 -17.57 -12.14
N ASN A 424 -9.46 -18.21 -11.52
CA ASN A 424 -10.30 -19.23 -12.14
C ASN A 424 -11.77 -18.96 -11.88
N ASP A 425 -12.66 -19.41 -12.76
CA ASP A 425 -14.11 -19.30 -12.56
C ASP A 425 -14.93 -20.57 -12.86
N LEU A 426 -16.14 -20.61 -12.29
CA LEU A 426 -17.14 -21.66 -12.47
C LEU A 426 -18.55 -21.10 -12.27
N LEU A 427 -19.41 -21.25 -13.28
CA LEU A 427 -20.84 -20.93 -13.16
C LEU A 427 -21.55 -22.03 -12.38
N LEU A 428 -22.31 -21.64 -11.36
CA LEU A 428 -23.04 -22.56 -10.47
C LEU A 428 -24.52 -22.66 -10.90
N GLY A 429 -24.99 -23.88 -11.18
CA GLY A 429 -26.37 -24.11 -11.61
C GLY A 429 -27.40 -24.06 -10.47
N VAL A 430 -26.98 -24.28 -9.22
CA VAL A 430 -27.84 -24.29 -8.02
C VAL A 430 -27.12 -23.68 -6.82
N PRO A 431 -27.85 -23.12 -5.83
CA PRO A 431 -27.25 -22.70 -4.55
C PRO A 431 -26.71 -23.92 -3.79
N GLY A 432 -25.65 -23.73 -3.01
CA GLY A 432 -25.06 -24.79 -2.18
C GLY A 432 -23.56 -24.67 -1.98
N ALA A 433 -23.01 -25.50 -1.09
CA ALA A 433 -21.57 -25.49 -0.81
C ALA A 433 -20.76 -25.83 -2.06
N THR A 434 -19.77 -25.01 -2.39
CA THR A 434 -18.95 -25.18 -3.60
C THR A 434 -17.94 -26.31 -3.52
N GLY A 435 -17.69 -26.80 -2.29
CA GLY A 435 -16.47 -27.53 -1.96
C GLY A 435 -15.24 -26.63 -2.01
N THR A 436 -14.12 -27.12 -1.46
CA THR A 436 -12.82 -26.47 -1.60
C THR A 436 -12.32 -26.58 -3.04
N LYS A 437 -11.55 -25.61 -3.51
CA LYS A 437 -10.96 -25.59 -4.86
C LYS A 437 -9.45 -25.53 -4.73
N THR A 438 -8.74 -26.49 -5.31
CA THR A 438 -7.28 -26.60 -5.19
C THR A 438 -6.61 -26.26 -6.50
N ALA A 439 -5.76 -25.24 -6.52
CA ALA A 439 -4.84 -24.99 -7.63
C ALA A 439 -3.45 -25.53 -7.28
N THR A 440 -2.75 -26.11 -8.26
CA THR A 440 -1.45 -26.76 -8.03
C THR A 440 -0.33 -26.02 -8.78
N ALA A 441 0.67 -25.52 -8.06
CA ALA A 441 1.87 -24.94 -8.64
C ALA A 441 2.78 -26.02 -9.24
N SER A 442 3.33 -25.75 -10.43
CA SER A 442 4.19 -26.70 -11.15
C SER A 442 5.56 -26.91 -10.48
N GLN A 443 6.07 -25.92 -9.77
CA GLN A 443 7.38 -25.91 -9.12
C GLN A 443 7.33 -25.15 -7.79
N ASN A 444 8.28 -25.49 -6.90
CA ASN A 444 8.49 -24.91 -5.56
C ASN A 444 7.30 -25.08 -4.61
N ALA A 445 7.53 -25.69 -3.45
CA ALA A 445 6.54 -25.66 -2.38
C ALA A 445 6.76 -24.38 -1.58
N ASP A 446 5.78 -23.48 -1.59
CA ASP A 446 5.87 -22.23 -0.82
C ASP A 446 4.52 -21.89 -0.20
N ARG A 447 4.51 -20.85 0.61
CA ARG A 447 3.32 -20.37 1.30
C ARG A 447 2.65 -19.31 0.45
N GLY A 448 1.35 -19.17 0.64
CA GLY A 448 0.56 -18.18 -0.07
C GLY A 448 -0.80 -17.95 0.54
N ALA A 449 -1.62 -17.18 -0.16
CA ALA A 449 -2.99 -16.88 0.18
C ALA A 449 -3.94 -17.23 -0.98
N THR A 450 -5.17 -17.58 -0.62
CA THR A 450 -6.22 -17.94 -1.56
C THR A 450 -7.52 -17.22 -1.20
N VAL A 451 -8.35 -16.97 -2.21
CA VAL A 451 -9.63 -16.29 -2.07
C VAL A 451 -10.69 -17.03 -2.89
N SER A 452 -11.87 -17.25 -2.30
CA SER A 452 -13.09 -17.68 -3.00
C SER A 452 -14.10 -16.54 -2.97
N ILE A 453 -14.71 -16.22 -4.11
CA ILE A 453 -15.71 -15.15 -4.27
C ILE A 453 -16.88 -15.72 -5.06
N ALA A 454 -18.11 -15.56 -4.59
CA ALA A 454 -19.31 -15.82 -5.39
C ALA A 454 -19.95 -14.50 -5.80
N LEU A 455 -20.17 -14.31 -7.11
CA LEU A 455 -20.86 -13.14 -7.65
C LEU A 455 -22.37 -13.42 -7.76
N ARG A 456 -23.19 -12.44 -7.38
CA ARG A 456 -24.65 -12.49 -7.45
C ARG A 456 -25.12 -12.31 -8.90
N ALA A 457 -25.93 -13.25 -9.39
CA ALA A 457 -26.55 -13.12 -10.70
C ALA A 457 -27.60 -12.00 -10.69
N ALA A 458 -27.62 -11.17 -11.73
CA ALA A 458 -28.66 -10.19 -11.92
C ALA A 458 -29.98 -10.89 -12.27
N SER A 459 -31.05 -10.52 -11.56
CA SER A 459 -32.40 -10.91 -11.97
C SER A 459 -32.74 -10.25 -13.30
N SER A 460 -33.41 -10.97 -14.21
CA SER A 460 -33.86 -10.42 -15.49
C SER A 460 -35.15 -9.58 -15.36
N ALA A 461 -35.83 -9.67 -14.20
CA ALA A 461 -37.08 -8.99 -13.89
C ALA A 461 -37.25 -8.84 -12.36
N PRO A 462 -38.10 -7.91 -11.86
CA PRO A 462 -38.41 -7.85 -10.43
C PRO A 462 -39.18 -9.11 -9.98
N HIS A 463 -39.10 -9.44 -8.70
CA HIS A 463 -39.97 -10.45 -8.10
C HIS A 463 -41.42 -9.96 -8.14
N HIS A 464 -41.72 -8.75 -7.66
CA HIS A 464 -43.07 -8.18 -7.71
C HIS A 464 -43.01 -6.65 -7.64
N ILE A 465 -44.14 -5.98 -7.88
CA ILE A 465 -44.30 -4.55 -7.64
C ILE A 465 -45.03 -4.34 -6.32
N GLN A 466 -44.44 -3.61 -5.37
CA GLN A 466 -45.11 -3.25 -4.12
C GLN A 466 -45.58 -1.80 -4.17
N ILE A 467 -46.88 -1.58 -3.96
CA ILE A 467 -47.49 -0.25 -3.82
C ILE A 467 -47.64 0.06 -2.33
N GLU A 468 -46.91 1.06 -1.85
CA GLU A 468 -47.02 1.52 -0.47
C GLU A 468 -47.91 2.74 -0.38
N HIS A 469 -48.87 2.69 0.54
CA HIS A 469 -49.90 3.69 0.71
C HIS A 469 -50.26 3.89 2.18
N ASP A 470 -51.04 4.91 2.51
CA ASP A 470 -51.49 5.21 3.87
C ASP A 470 -52.91 4.68 4.20
N GLY A 471 -53.67 4.32 3.16
CA GLY A 471 -54.97 3.65 3.30
C GLY A 471 -56.16 4.59 3.24
N ALA A 472 -55.90 5.89 3.09
CA ALA A 472 -56.93 6.90 2.92
C ALA A 472 -56.53 7.85 1.78
N GLY A 473 -57.51 8.36 1.05
CA GLY A 473 -57.31 9.39 0.06
C GLY A 473 -58.55 10.27 -0.06
N VAL A 474 -58.48 11.27 -0.93
CA VAL A 474 -59.63 12.11 -1.28
C VAL A 474 -59.89 12.02 -2.77
N THR A 475 -61.17 12.05 -3.19
CA THR A 475 -61.52 12.09 -4.62
C THR A 475 -61.17 13.44 -5.28
N CYS A 476 -60.81 14.43 -4.47
CA CYS A 476 -60.61 15.82 -4.89
C CYS A 476 -59.18 16.19 -5.24
N ALA A 477 -58.23 15.28 -5.03
CA ALA A 477 -56.85 15.42 -5.42
C ALA A 477 -56.27 14.03 -5.73
N PRO A 478 -55.37 13.91 -6.71
CA PRO A 478 -54.64 12.66 -6.91
C PRO A 478 -53.88 12.26 -5.64
N GLU A 479 -54.06 11.02 -5.20
CA GLU A 479 -53.39 10.47 -4.03
C GLU A 479 -52.01 9.93 -4.43
N THR A 480 -50.98 10.26 -3.67
CA THR A 480 -49.60 9.90 -4.03
C THR A 480 -49.19 8.61 -3.34
N VAL A 481 -48.88 7.58 -4.12
CA VAL A 481 -48.40 6.29 -3.63
C VAL A 481 -46.93 6.08 -3.98
N THR A 482 -46.22 5.31 -3.17
CA THR A 482 -44.86 4.86 -3.50
C THR A 482 -44.93 3.53 -4.24
N VAL A 483 -44.18 3.39 -5.33
CA VAL A 483 -44.13 2.16 -6.12
C VAL A 483 -42.70 1.62 -6.09
N LYS A 484 -42.54 0.40 -5.59
CA LYS A 484 -41.26 -0.31 -5.48
C LYS A 484 -41.22 -1.50 -6.40
N ALA A 485 -40.11 -1.68 -7.11
CA ALA A 485 -39.80 -2.94 -7.77
C ALA A 485 -39.01 -3.79 -6.79
N CYS A 486 -39.59 -4.88 -6.29
CA CYS A 486 -38.98 -5.73 -5.28
C CYS A 486 -38.15 -6.82 -5.96
N ALA A 487 -36.91 -7.04 -5.52
CA ALA A 487 -36.07 -8.13 -6.00
C ALA A 487 -36.37 -9.45 -5.28
N ASP A 488 -36.96 -9.40 -4.08
CA ASP A 488 -37.34 -10.56 -3.27
C ASP A 488 -38.81 -10.53 -2.84
N ALA A 489 -39.30 -11.64 -2.29
CA ALA A 489 -40.69 -11.80 -1.87
C ALA A 489 -41.10 -10.92 -0.69
N ALA A 490 -40.16 -10.57 0.20
CA ALA A 490 -40.40 -9.72 1.36
C ALA A 490 -40.26 -8.22 1.02
N CYS A 491 -39.77 -7.89 -0.17
CA CYS A 491 -39.36 -6.55 -0.60
C CYS A 491 -38.29 -5.90 0.29
N ASN A 492 -37.40 -6.70 0.88
CA ASN A 492 -36.26 -6.17 1.63
C ASN A 492 -35.17 -5.59 0.72
N THR A 493 -35.09 -6.10 -0.51
CA THR A 493 -34.16 -5.67 -1.55
C THR A 493 -34.96 -5.16 -2.74
N LEU A 494 -34.56 -4.01 -3.30
CA LEU A 494 -35.17 -3.46 -4.51
C LEU A 494 -34.47 -4.00 -5.77
N TYR A 495 -35.24 -4.16 -6.85
CA TYR A 495 -34.75 -4.45 -8.18
C TYR A 495 -34.17 -3.19 -8.80
N THR A 496 -32.86 -3.18 -9.03
CA THR A 496 -32.13 -2.02 -9.56
C THR A 496 -31.74 -2.18 -11.03
N GLY A 497 -32.23 -3.22 -11.72
CA GLY A 497 -31.98 -3.41 -13.16
C GLY A 497 -32.62 -2.33 -14.05
N GLY A 498 -33.54 -1.53 -13.49
CA GLY A 498 -34.21 -0.42 -14.17
C GLY A 498 -35.14 -0.88 -15.28
N GLY A 499 -35.74 0.10 -15.97
CA GLY A 499 -36.61 -0.15 -17.12
C GLY A 499 -37.96 -0.79 -16.77
N VAL A 500 -38.33 -0.83 -15.49
CA VAL A 500 -39.63 -1.37 -15.06
C VAL A 500 -40.71 -0.32 -15.28
N THR A 501 -41.71 -0.62 -16.09
CA THR A 501 -42.82 0.29 -16.39
C THR A 501 -44.17 -0.34 -16.08
N GLY A 502 -45.17 0.49 -15.84
CA GLY A 502 -46.56 0.07 -15.64
C GLY A 502 -47.49 1.26 -15.43
N THR A 503 -48.78 0.98 -15.20
CA THR A 503 -49.80 2.01 -14.92
C THR A 503 -50.54 1.66 -13.64
N LEU A 504 -50.65 2.63 -12.72
CA LEU A 504 -51.36 2.47 -11.45
C LEU A 504 -52.88 2.51 -11.63
N PHE A 505 -53.58 1.79 -10.77
CA PHE A 505 -55.04 1.73 -10.69
C PHE A 505 -55.50 2.06 -9.25
N PRO A 506 -56.60 2.80 -9.06
CA PRO A 506 -57.56 3.33 -10.06
C PRO A 506 -57.14 4.65 -10.73
N ASN A 507 -57.39 4.77 -12.05
CA ASN A 507 -57.12 5.95 -12.90
C ASN A 507 -55.77 6.64 -12.62
N GLY A 508 -54.75 5.85 -12.32
CA GLY A 508 -53.47 6.35 -11.85
C GLY A 508 -52.51 6.70 -12.97
N SER A 509 -51.42 7.36 -12.61
CA SER A 509 -50.36 7.71 -13.55
C SER A 509 -49.60 6.47 -14.04
N GLY A 510 -49.05 6.56 -15.26
CA GLY A 510 -47.96 5.67 -15.66
C GLY A 510 -46.74 5.89 -14.76
N PHE A 511 -45.98 4.84 -14.50
CA PHE A 511 -44.74 4.91 -13.74
C PHE A 511 -43.59 4.25 -14.49
N ALA A 512 -42.38 4.74 -14.24
CA ALA A 512 -41.14 4.15 -14.69
C ALA A 512 -40.18 4.11 -13.51
N ILE A 513 -39.65 2.92 -13.20
CA ILE A 513 -38.68 2.70 -12.14
C ILE A 513 -37.32 2.51 -12.79
N GLY A 514 -36.42 3.46 -12.51
CA GLY A 514 -35.02 3.40 -12.90
C GLY A 514 -34.18 2.58 -11.93
N ALA A 515 -32.86 2.80 -11.93
CA ALA A 515 -31.93 2.05 -11.08
C ALA A 515 -32.12 2.27 -9.57
N SER A 516 -32.92 3.26 -9.15
CA SER A 516 -33.31 3.47 -7.74
C SER A 516 -34.19 2.36 -7.18
N GLY A 517 -34.84 1.56 -8.04
CA GLY A 517 -35.77 0.50 -7.63
C GLY A 517 -37.10 0.98 -7.04
N SER A 518 -37.31 2.30 -6.95
CA SER A 518 -38.56 2.91 -6.47
C SER A 518 -38.86 4.22 -7.19
N THR A 519 -40.14 4.54 -7.30
CA THR A 519 -40.66 5.83 -7.77
C THR A 519 -41.94 6.19 -7.01
N THR A 520 -42.50 7.37 -7.29
CA THR A 520 -43.85 7.74 -6.84
C THR A 520 -44.77 7.78 -8.04
N GLY A 521 -46.04 7.46 -7.82
CA GLY A 521 -47.09 7.66 -8.79
C GLY A 521 -48.35 8.13 -8.09
N THR A 522 -49.36 8.51 -8.87
CA THR A 522 -50.64 8.93 -8.31
C THR A 522 -51.73 7.96 -8.68
N VAL A 523 -52.71 7.81 -7.79
CA VAL A 523 -54.00 7.15 -8.04
C VAL A 523 -55.10 8.19 -7.84
N ASN A 524 -56.13 8.16 -8.68
CA ASN A 524 -57.13 9.22 -8.69
C ASN A 524 -58.53 8.68 -8.98
N PRO A 525 -59.19 8.05 -8.00
CA PRO A 525 -60.52 7.50 -8.20
C PRO A 525 -61.56 8.59 -8.45
N SER A 526 -62.53 8.26 -9.30
CA SER A 526 -63.59 9.17 -9.72
C SER A 526 -64.81 9.18 -8.77
N ALA A 527 -64.83 8.31 -7.77
CA ALA A 527 -65.92 8.20 -6.80
C ALA A 527 -65.39 7.85 -5.40
N ALA A 528 -66.11 8.30 -4.37
CA ALA A 528 -65.78 7.98 -2.99
C ALA A 528 -66.19 6.54 -2.66
N GLY A 529 -65.38 5.86 -1.87
CA GLY A 529 -65.53 4.43 -1.58
C GLY A 529 -64.19 3.77 -1.29
N THR A 530 -64.20 2.44 -1.14
CA THR A 530 -62.97 1.65 -1.01
C THR A 530 -62.56 1.11 -2.37
N ASP A 531 -61.36 1.43 -2.82
CA ASP A 531 -60.75 0.89 -4.03
C ASP A 531 -59.58 -0.03 -3.67
N ASN A 532 -59.31 -1.01 -4.54
CA ASN A 532 -58.13 -1.87 -4.42
C ASN A 532 -57.06 -1.41 -5.40
N LEU A 533 -55.93 -0.95 -4.86
CA LEU A 533 -54.79 -0.53 -5.65
C LEU A 533 -54.20 -1.70 -6.45
N ASN A 534 -53.78 -1.41 -7.67
CA ASN A 534 -53.11 -2.39 -8.52
C ASN A 534 -52.17 -1.69 -9.51
N ALA A 535 -51.35 -2.46 -10.23
CA ALA A 535 -50.56 -2.01 -11.35
C ALA A 535 -50.74 -2.95 -12.55
N THR A 536 -50.85 -2.38 -13.75
CA THR A 536 -51.07 -3.13 -15.00
C THR A 536 -50.04 -2.76 -16.06
N GLY A 537 -49.91 -3.58 -17.11
CA GLY A 537 -48.95 -3.32 -18.20
C GLY A 537 -47.49 -3.46 -17.78
N LEU A 538 -47.20 -4.33 -16.80
CA LEU A 538 -45.87 -4.46 -16.20
C LEU A 538 -44.85 -5.04 -17.19
N SER A 539 -43.75 -4.31 -17.41
CA SER A 539 -42.65 -4.74 -18.26
C SER A 539 -41.30 -4.38 -17.63
N PRO A 540 -40.34 -5.32 -17.46
CA PRO A 540 -40.50 -6.76 -17.66
C PRO A 540 -41.52 -7.37 -16.69
N ALA A 541 -42.14 -8.49 -17.07
CA ALA A 541 -43.16 -9.15 -16.25
C ALA A 541 -42.54 -9.64 -14.92
N PRO A 542 -43.12 -9.32 -13.75
CA PRO A 542 -42.58 -9.79 -12.48
C PRO A 542 -42.59 -11.33 -12.37
N LEU A 543 -41.58 -11.88 -11.72
CA LEU A 543 -41.37 -13.33 -11.60
C LEU A 543 -42.21 -13.99 -10.49
N GLY A 544 -42.63 -13.19 -9.52
CA GLY A 544 -43.40 -13.61 -8.35
C GLY A 544 -44.91 -13.59 -8.59
N SER A 545 -45.61 -14.39 -7.79
CA SER A 545 -47.07 -14.46 -7.77
C SER A 545 -47.56 -14.20 -6.33
N PRO A 546 -48.38 -13.15 -6.09
CA PRO A 546 -48.92 -12.19 -7.07
C PRO A 546 -47.86 -11.20 -7.60
N ALA A 547 -48.06 -10.72 -8.83
CA ALA A 547 -47.15 -9.76 -9.49
C ALA A 547 -47.19 -8.35 -8.87
N VAL A 548 -48.27 -8.02 -8.16
CA VAL A 548 -48.46 -6.77 -7.41
C VAL A 548 -48.82 -7.11 -5.96
N SER A 549 -48.19 -6.44 -5.02
CA SER A 549 -48.51 -6.45 -3.60
C SER A 549 -48.70 -5.00 -3.12
N CYS A 550 -49.29 -4.82 -1.94
CA CYS A 550 -49.41 -3.51 -1.34
C CYS A 550 -49.08 -3.54 0.14
N LEU A 551 -48.63 -2.40 0.67
CA LEU A 551 -48.38 -2.19 2.08
C LEU A 551 -49.09 -0.91 2.51
N ASN A 552 -50.03 -1.06 3.44
CA ASN A 552 -50.56 0.08 4.17
C ASN A 552 -49.55 0.46 5.25
N ARG A 553 -48.87 1.59 5.07
CA ARG A 553 -47.83 2.11 5.96
C ARG A 553 -48.39 2.62 7.29
N VAL A 554 -49.68 2.91 7.40
CA VAL A 554 -50.32 3.34 8.65
C VAL A 554 -50.62 2.15 9.54
N THR A 555 -51.21 1.09 8.99
CA THR A 555 -51.57 -0.12 9.75
C THR A 555 -50.48 -1.19 9.77
N GLY A 556 -49.47 -1.08 8.90
CA GLY A 556 -48.44 -2.11 8.68
C GLY A 556 -48.95 -3.37 7.99
N SER A 557 -50.21 -3.38 7.52
CA SER A 557 -50.82 -4.57 6.93
C SER A 557 -50.54 -4.69 5.43
N ALA A 558 -50.37 -5.93 4.94
CA ALA A 558 -50.34 -6.24 3.52
C ALA A 558 -51.74 -6.16 2.89
N SER A 559 -52.23 -4.95 2.66
CA SER A 559 -53.54 -4.65 2.09
C SER A 559 -53.39 -3.71 0.91
N CYS A 560 -54.14 -3.94 -0.17
CA CYS A 560 -54.27 -3.00 -1.30
C CYS A 560 -55.51 -2.10 -1.18
N SER A 561 -56.34 -2.28 -0.15
CA SER A 561 -57.56 -1.51 0.02
C SER A 561 -57.25 -0.10 0.54
N MET A 562 -57.74 0.91 -0.17
CA MET A 562 -57.63 2.32 0.18
C MET A 562 -59.02 2.95 0.17
N VAL A 563 -59.33 3.74 1.20
CA VAL A 563 -60.63 4.43 1.34
C VAL A 563 -60.50 5.86 0.82
N PHE A 564 -61.26 6.20 -0.20
CA PHE A 564 -61.34 7.55 -0.75
C PHE A 564 -62.58 8.27 -0.25
N SER A 565 -62.36 9.39 0.45
CA SER A 565 -63.40 10.27 0.97
C SER A 565 -63.69 11.42 0.00
N LYS A 566 -64.88 12.03 0.09
CA LYS A 566 -65.23 13.18 -0.75
C LYS A 566 -64.56 14.48 -0.29
N ALA A 567 -64.40 14.67 1.01
CA ALA A 567 -63.74 15.81 1.64
C ALA A 567 -62.52 15.35 2.45
N GLY A 568 -61.47 16.16 2.55
CA GLY A 568 -60.30 15.81 3.36
C GLY A 568 -59.27 16.91 3.50
N LEU A 569 -58.19 16.58 4.23
CA LEU A 569 -57.10 17.46 4.58
C LEU A 569 -55.81 16.98 3.89
N THR A 570 -55.06 17.89 3.27
CA THR A 570 -53.75 17.61 2.70
C THR A 570 -52.69 18.36 3.48
N LEU A 571 -51.76 17.64 4.11
CA LEU A 571 -50.66 18.21 4.89
C LEU A 571 -49.40 18.32 4.03
N SER A 572 -48.71 19.46 4.13
CA SER A 572 -47.37 19.66 3.59
C SER A 572 -46.43 19.96 4.75
N LEU A 573 -45.57 18.99 5.07
CA LEU A 573 -44.65 19.03 6.22
C LEU A 573 -43.20 19.03 5.71
N PRO A 574 -42.36 20.00 6.11
CA PRO A 574 -40.94 20.00 5.75
C PRO A 574 -40.15 19.01 6.63
N ASN A 575 -38.98 18.57 6.16
CA ASN A 575 -37.96 17.98 7.02
C ASN A 575 -37.14 19.09 7.68
N PHE A 576 -36.74 18.93 8.95
CA PHE A 576 -36.06 19.99 9.70
C PHE A 576 -35.10 19.45 10.77
N PRO A 577 -34.13 20.24 11.26
CA PRO A 577 -33.32 19.86 12.41
C PRO A 577 -34.19 19.71 13.68
N ALA A 578 -33.96 18.69 14.48
CA ALA A 578 -34.68 18.49 15.74
C ALA A 578 -34.62 19.76 16.62
N ALA A 579 -35.73 20.07 17.30
CA ALA A 579 -35.91 21.24 18.15
C ALA A 579 -35.78 22.63 17.47
N THR A 580 -35.98 22.74 16.14
CA THR A 580 -35.93 24.03 15.41
C THR A 580 -37.00 25.04 15.88
N GLY A 581 -38.12 24.60 16.45
CA GLY A 581 -39.16 25.47 17.03
C GLY A 581 -40.08 26.17 16.02
N THR A 582 -39.66 26.39 14.77
CA THR A 582 -40.40 27.21 13.79
C THR A 582 -40.52 26.60 12.40
N ALA A 583 -40.44 25.27 12.25
CA ALA A 583 -40.59 24.66 10.93
C ALA A 583 -42.02 24.90 10.39
N SER A 584 -42.13 25.60 9.26
CA SER A 584 -43.41 26.02 8.70
C SER A 584 -44.05 24.89 7.91
N ALA A 585 -45.24 24.48 8.32
CA ALA A 585 -46.07 23.47 7.66
C ALA A 585 -47.38 24.09 7.18
N THR A 586 -48.01 23.48 6.18
CA THR A 586 -49.34 23.89 5.71
C THR A 586 -50.32 22.74 5.70
N ILE A 587 -51.59 23.07 5.87
CA ILE A 587 -52.71 22.13 5.71
C ILE A 587 -53.76 22.77 4.80
N LYS A 588 -54.19 22.04 3.78
CA LYS A 588 -55.24 22.45 2.85
C LYS A 588 -56.48 21.61 3.10
N ALA A 589 -57.65 22.25 3.18
CA ALA A 589 -58.92 21.56 3.35
C ALA A 589 -59.79 21.66 2.08
N THR A 590 -60.41 20.55 1.69
CA THR A 590 -61.40 20.50 0.60
C THR A 590 -62.67 19.80 1.08
N ASP A 591 -63.83 20.33 0.71
CA ASP A 591 -65.14 19.74 0.97
C ASP A 591 -65.56 18.71 -0.08
N ASP A 592 -66.77 18.13 0.09
CA ASP A 592 -67.30 17.05 -0.73
C ASP A 592 -67.46 17.39 -2.22
N SER A 593 -67.39 18.68 -2.57
CA SER A 593 -67.46 19.18 -3.94
C SER A 593 -66.08 19.53 -4.53
N CYS A 594 -65.01 19.14 -3.83
CA CYS A 594 -63.64 19.53 -4.13
C CYS A 594 -63.41 21.04 -4.08
N SER A 595 -64.26 21.75 -3.32
CA SER A 595 -64.18 23.18 -3.10
C SER A 595 -63.53 23.47 -1.77
N THR A 596 -62.96 24.67 -1.64
CA THR A 596 -62.41 25.18 -0.38
C THR A 596 -63.42 26.07 0.36
N ALA A 597 -64.63 26.22 -0.21
CA ALA A 597 -65.67 27.15 0.25
C ALA A 597 -66.06 26.91 1.71
N SER A 598 -66.10 25.65 2.15
CA SER A 598 -66.49 25.29 3.52
C SER A 598 -65.51 25.75 4.60
N PHE A 599 -64.23 25.95 4.24
CA PHE A 599 -63.13 26.32 5.14
C PHE A 599 -62.60 27.74 4.90
N LYS A 600 -62.99 28.38 3.79
CA LYS A 600 -62.50 29.69 3.36
C LYS A 600 -62.71 30.78 4.43
N ASN A 601 -61.62 31.47 4.82
CA ASN A 601 -61.62 32.56 5.80
C ASN A 601 -62.24 32.17 7.16
N LYS A 602 -62.07 30.92 7.60
CA LYS A 602 -62.59 30.42 8.87
C LYS A 602 -61.47 29.97 9.80
N THR A 603 -61.71 30.13 11.09
CA THR A 603 -60.95 29.44 12.12
C THR A 603 -61.63 28.10 12.41
N VAL A 604 -60.91 27.00 12.26
CA VAL A 604 -61.42 25.64 12.47
C VAL A 604 -60.55 24.93 13.49
N ALA A 605 -61.18 24.19 14.41
CA ALA A 605 -60.48 23.31 15.34
C ALA A 605 -60.10 22.01 14.61
N VAL A 606 -58.80 21.76 14.46
CA VAL A 606 -58.25 20.56 13.85
C VAL A 606 -57.64 19.69 14.94
N ASN A 607 -58.11 18.45 15.06
CA ASN A 607 -57.62 17.48 16.03
C ASN A 607 -56.37 16.79 15.49
N PHE A 608 -55.25 16.91 16.21
CA PHE A 608 -53.97 16.32 15.84
C PHE A 608 -53.54 15.22 16.80
N TYR A 609 -52.94 14.16 16.27
CA TYR A 609 -52.07 13.27 17.03
C TYR A 609 -50.86 12.86 16.18
N SER A 610 -49.79 12.43 16.85
CA SER A 610 -48.56 11.97 16.20
C SER A 610 -48.26 10.51 16.51
N SER A 611 -47.58 9.83 15.60
CA SER A 611 -47.09 8.47 15.78
C SER A 611 -45.68 8.32 15.21
N TYR A 612 -44.89 7.43 15.82
CA TYR A 612 -43.53 7.16 15.34
C TYR A 612 -43.58 6.17 14.18
N THR A 613 -42.87 6.47 13.10
CA THR A 613 -42.69 5.56 11.97
C THR A 613 -41.31 4.94 11.99
N ASN A 614 -40.27 5.75 12.24
CA ASN A 614 -38.89 5.30 12.34
C ASN A 614 -38.08 6.24 13.24
N PRO A 615 -37.70 5.88 14.47
CA PRO A 615 -37.87 4.55 15.10
C PRO A 615 -39.33 4.15 15.28
N SER A 616 -39.61 2.86 15.54
CA SER A 616 -40.98 2.37 15.75
C SER A 616 -41.61 2.79 17.09
N SER A 617 -40.82 3.37 17.99
CA SER A 617 -41.26 3.89 19.28
C SER A 617 -40.37 5.05 19.75
N GLY A 618 -40.88 5.85 20.69
CA GLY A 618 -40.16 6.99 21.26
C GLY A 618 -40.93 7.64 22.42
N THR A 619 -40.30 8.61 23.09
CA THR A 619 -40.89 9.30 24.25
C THR A 619 -41.26 10.76 23.95
N ALA A 620 -40.52 11.45 23.09
CA ALA A 620 -40.70 12.87 22.74
C ALA A 620 -42.04 13.18 22.06
N GLN A 621 -42.66 14.32 22.38
CA GLN A 621 -43.89 14.78 21.73
C GLN A 621 -43.61 15.77 20.60
N VAL A 622 -44.43 15.72 19.55
CA VAL A 622 -44.52 16.80 18.57
C VAL A 622 -45.29 17.97 19.22
N SER A 623 -44.94 19.19 18.84
CA SER A 623 -45.72 20.39 19.19
C SER A 623 -46.12 21.16 17.94
N ILE A 624 -47.36 21.64 17.92
CA ILE A 624 -47.90 22.53 16.88
C ILE A 624 -48.20 23.88 17.49
N ASN A 625 -47.69 24.98 16.91
CA ASN A 625 -47.84 26.33 17.47
C ASN A 625 -47.47 26.37 18.98
N ASN A 626 -46.36 25.72 19.34
CA ASN A 626 -45.87 25.54 20.73
C ASN A 626 -46.77 24.73 21.68
N THR A 627 -47.84 24.12 21.18
CA THR A 627 -48.72 23.24 21.96
C THR A 627 -48.34 21.79 21.71
N ALA A 628 -47.94 21.06 22.76
CA ALA A 628 -47.66 19.62 22.64
C ALA A 628 -48.91 18.85 22.24
N ILE A 629 -48.80 18.00 21.22
CA ILE A 629 -49.91 17.19 20.72
C ILE A 629 -49.83 15.75 21.25
N SER A 630 -50.98 15.10 21.26
CA SER A 630 -51.13 13.71 21.68
C SER A 630 -50.29 12.75 20.83
N LYS A 631 -49.88 11.65 21.44
CA LYS A 631 -49.26 10.49 20.76
C LYS A 631 -50.26 9.36 20.49
N SER A 632 -51.55 9.61 20.70
CA SER A 632 -52.61 8.60 20.60
C SER A 632 -53.85 9.17 19.91
N SER A 633 -54.41 8.38 19.00
CA SER A 633 -55.69 8.65 18.34
C SER A 633 -56.89 8.61 19.27
N ALA A 634 -56.78 7.99 20.46
CA ALA A 634 -57.88 7.89 21.43
C ALA A 634 -58.19 9.24 22.11
N SER A 635 -57.23 10.17 22.12
CA SER A 635 -57.38 11.49 22.72
C SER A 635 -56.56 12.51 21.91
N PRO A 636 -56.98 12.87 20.69
CA PRO A 636 -56.25 13.81 19.87
C PRO A 636 -56.35 15.23 20.45
N THR A 637 -55.36 16.07 20.16
CA THR A 637 -55.27 17.45 20.65
C THR A 637 -55.88 18.41 19.64
N ALA A 638 -56.93 19.14 20.03
CA ALA A 638 -57.53 20.16 19.19
C ALA A 638 -56.65 21.41 19.09
N ILE A 639 -56.31 21.85 17.87
CA ILE A 639 -55.58 23.07 17.57
C ILE A 639 -56.43 23.96 16.66
N SER A 640 -56.66 25.21 17.04
CA SER A 640 -57.36 26.18 16.19
C SER A 640 -56.43 26.69 15.08
N LEU A 641 -56.81 26.44 13.83
CA LEU A 641 -56.08 26.89 12.63
C LEU A 641 -56.92 27.90 11.83
N ASN A 642 -56.27 28.93 11.30
CA ASN A 642 -56.89 29.97 10.49
C ASN A 642 -56.69 29.65 9.01
N PHE A 643 -57.77 29.28 8.33
CA PHE A 643 -57.77 28.97 6.90
C PHE A 643 -57.97 30.23 6.06
N ASP A 644 -57.12 30.43 5.06
CA ASP A 644 -57.12 31.60 4.19
C ASP A 644 -58.23 31.55 3.11
N LYS A 645 -58.19 32.49 2.16
CA LYS A 645 -59.15 32.56 1.05
C LYS A 645 -59.13 31.34 0.13
N ASN A 646 -58.07 30.54 0.18
CA ASN A 646 -57.83 29.34 -0.62
C ASN A 646 -58.05 28.06 0.21
N GLY A 647 -58.52 28.16 1.46
CA GLY A 647 -58.68 27.01 2.34
C GLY A 647 -57.35 26.39 2.76
N ILE A 648 -56.29 27.20 2.89
CA ILE A 648 -54.97 26.79 3.39
C ILE A 648 -54.72 27.45 4.75
N ALA A 649 -54.29 26.67 5.73
CA ALA A 649 -53.79 27.18 7.01
C ALA A 649 -52.30 26.85 7.14
N THR A 650 -51.53 27.77 7.73
CA THR A 650 -50.11 27.60 8.06
C THR A 650 -49.95 27.43 9.56
N PHE A 651 -49.06 26.53 9.99
CA PHE A 651 -48.73 26.30 11.40
C PHE A 651 -47.26 25.98 11.57
N SER A 652 -46.71 26.18 12.77
CA SER A 652 -45.37 25.70 13.11
C SER A 652 -45.43 24.28 13.65
N VAL A 653 -44.52 23.43 13.20
CA VAL A 653 -44.29 22.10 13.77
C VAL A 653 -42.90 22.07 14.41
N ASN A 654 -42.79 21.42 15.55
CA ASN A 654 -41.52 21.20 16.24
C ASN A 654 -41.51 19.82 16.89
N TYR A 655 -40.33 19.19 16.92
CA TYR A 655 -40.11 17.88 17.51
C TYR A 655 -38.69 17.84 18.08
N PRO A 656 -38.51 17.57 19.39
CA PRO A 656 -37.23 17.77 20.07
C PRO A 656 -36.21 16.63 19.88
N ASP A 657 -36.65 15.52 19.30
CA ASP A 657 -35.83 14.33 19.04
C ASP A 657 -35.76 14.07 17.52
N VAL A 658 -35.18 12.95 17.10
CA VAL A 658 -34.96 12.62 15.69
C VAL A 658 -35.80 11.45 15.22
N GLY A 659 -35.90 11.30 13.90
CA GLY A 659 -36.61 10.23 13.23
C GLY A 659 -37.74 10.72 12.33
N ARG A 660 -38.41 9.77 11.70
CA ARG A 660 -39.62 9.94 10.91
C ARG A 660 -40.86 9.82 11.80
N VAL A 661 -41.66 10.88 11.78
CA VAL A 661 -42.89 10.98 12.56
C VAL A 661 -44.06 11.26 11.62
N THR A 662 -45.17 10.59 11.86
CA THR A 662 -46.44 10.83 11.17
C THR A 662 -47.31 11.74 12.02
N LEU A 663 -47.96 12.70 11.36
CA LEU A 663 -48.96 13.60 11.90
C LEU A 663 -50.30 13.30 11.25
N ASP A 664 -51.30 13.04 12.06
CA ASP A 664 -52.67 12.77 11.64
C ASP A 664 -53.57 13.93 12.08
N ALA A 665 -54.42 14.40 11.18
CA ALA A 665 -55.28 15.55 11.36
C ALA A 665 -56.73 15.20 11.01
N THR A 666 -57.68 15.57 11.87
CA THR A 666 -59.11 15.46 11.60
C THR A 666 -59.83 16.77 11.89
N ALA A 667 -60.77 17.14 11.03
CA ALA A 667 -61.68 18.27 11.26
C ALA A 667 -63.12 17.88 10.85
N THR A 668 -64.11 18.29 11.64
CA THR A 668 -65.52 17.88 11.46
C THR A 668 -66.39 18.90 10.74
N ASP A 669 -65.86 20.08 10.42
CA ASP A 669 -66.61 21.12 9.71
C ASP A 669 -66.77 20.74 8.23
N ALA A 670 -68.02 20.55 7.79
CA ALA A 670 -68.42 20.14 6.43
C ALA A 670 -68.04 18.69 6.01
N GLY A 671 -68.22 17.74 6.94
CA GLY A 671 -67.89 16.33 6.77
C GLY A 671 -66.66 15.97 7.63
N SER A 672 -66.52 14.71 8.04
CA SER A 672 -65.32 14.27 8.76
C SER A 672 -64.14 14.26 7.79
N THR A 673 -63.43 15.39 7.71
CA THR A 673 -62.23 15.54 6.88
C THR A 673 -61.02 14.97 7.62
N HIS A 674 -60.27 14.11 6.96
CA HIS A 674 -59.08 13.46 7.50
C HIS A 674 -57.90 13.71 6.58
N GLY A 675 -56.70 13.79 7.16
CA GLY A 675 -55.46 13.92 6.43
C GLY A 675 -54.28 13.43 7.25
N VAL A 676 -53.33 12.80 6.57
CA VAL A 676 -52.11 12.29 7.18
C VAL A 676 -50.91 12.87 6.45
N GLY A 677 -49.85 13.20 7.18
CA GLY A 677 -48.58 13.66 6.61
C GLY A 677 -47.41 13.19 7.46
N GLY A 678 -46.24 13.01 6.85
CA GLY A 678 -45.02 12.62 7.56
C GLY A 678 -43.90 13.63 7.37
N PHE A 679 -43.06 13.79 8.39
CA PHE A 679 -41.82 14.55 8.31
C PHE A 679 -40.66 13.78 8.93
N VAL A 680 -39.44 14.18 8.60
CA VAL A 680 -38.22 13.71 9.26
C VAL A 680 -37.60 14.87 10.04
N ALA A 681 -37.39 14.65 11.34
CA ALA A 681 -36.52 15.48 12.14
C ALA A 681 -35.12 14.83 12.20
N TYR A 682 -34.08 15.56 11.83
CA TYR A 682 -32.70 15.06 11.83
C TYR A 682 -31.86 15.77 12.90
N PRO A 683 -30.76 15.16 13.40
CA PRO A 683 -29.86 15.85 14.32
C PRO A 683 -29.37 17.17 13.73
N ALA A 684 -29.29 18.22 14.55
CA ALA A 684 -28.70 19.49 14.15
C ALA A 684 -27.17 19.40 14.01
N GLY A 685 -26.55 18.43 14.70
CA GLY A 685 -25.12 18.15 14.60
C GLY A 685 -24.67 17.07 15.56
N PHE A 686 -23.36 16.83 15.59
CA PHE A 686 -22.70 15.93 16.53
C PHE A 686 -21.66 16.70 17.34
N THR A 687 -21.45 16.28 18.59
CA THR A 687 -20.42 16.84 19.47
C THR A 687 -19.56 15.71 20.02
N LEU A 688 -18.23 15.92 20.04
CA LEU A 688 -17.28 14.96 20.61
C LEU A 688 -16.91 15.37 22.04
N SER A 689 -16.77 14.39 22.93
CA SER A 689 -16.38 14.56 24.32
C SER A 689 -15.64 13.32 24.84
N ALA A 690 -15.15 13.38 26.09
CA ALA A 690 -14.48 12.27 26.78
C ALA A 690 -13.43 11.56 25.90
N ILE A 691 -12.55 12.37 25.30
CA ILE A 691 -11.44 11.88 24.48
C ILE A 691 -10.31 11.49 25.42
N LYS A 692 -10.05 10.18 25.54
CA LYS A 692 -9.12 9.64 26.56
C LYS A 692 -8.24 8.56 25.97
N ARG A 693 -7.04 8.38 26.51
CA ARG A 693 -6.23 7.20 26.21
C ARG A 693 -6.86 5.97 26.85
N SER A 694 -7.06 4.91 26.07
CA SER A 694 -7.85 3.76 26.53
C SER A 694 -7.11 2.90 27.57
N SER A 695 -5.78 2.94 27.62
CA SER A 695 -4.99 2.10 28.53
C SER A 695 -5.06 2.53 29.99
N ASP A 696 -5.26 3.83 30.26
CA ASP A 696 -5.21 4.39 31.62
C ASP A 696 -6.21 5.52 31.88
N ASN A 697 -7.13 5.78 30.96
CA ASN A 697 -8.11 6.85 31.01
C ASN A 697 -7.50 8.26 31.12
N LEU A 698 -6.26 8.46 30.67
CA LEU A 698 -5.66 9.79 30.62
C LEU A 698 -6.50 10.70 29.71
N GLU A 699 -6.98 11.83 30.25
CA GLU A 699 -7.73 12.83 29.49
C GLU A 699 -6.84 13.47 28.41
N ASN A 700 -7.45 13.82 27.27
CA ASN A 700 -6.77 14.53 26.19
C ASN A 700 -6.09 15.82 26.69
N PRO A 701 -4.74 15.94 26.60
CA PRO A 701 -4.02 17.11 27.09
C PRO A 701 -4.15 18.35 26.18
N ALA A 702 -4.81 18.23 25.03
CA ALA A 702 -5.03 19.31 24.07
C ALA A 702 -3.74 20.07 23.69
N ALA A 703 -2.68 19.32 23.39
CA ALA A 703 -1.39 19.90 23.01
C ALA A 703 -1.53 20.91 21.85
N ALA A 704 -0.81 22.02 21.93
CA ALA A 704 -0.83 23.06 20.90
C ALA A 704 0.27 22.88 19.85
N ASN A 705 1.37 22.21 20.21
CA ASN A 705 2.56 22.00 19.38
C ASN A 705 3.42 20.84 19.93
N ALA A 706 4.57 20.60 19.30
CA ALA A 706 5.50 19.52 19.64
C ALA A 706 6.11 19.58 21.06
N ALA A 707 5.97 20.69 21.79
CA ALA A 707 6.41 20.81 23.18
C ALA A 707 5.29 20.49 24.20
N GLY A 708 4.06 20.27 23.74
CA GLY A 708 2.94 19.90 24.60
C GLY A 708 3.05 18.49 25.20
N ALA A 709 2.24 18.19 26.21
CA ALA A 709 2.26 16.89 26.87
C ALA A 709 1.93 15.73 25.92
N LYS A 710 2.60 14.60 26.11
CA LYS A 710 2.35 13.36 25.37
C LYS A 710 0.95 12.81 25.68
N PHE A 711 0.28 12.28 24.66
CA PHE A 711 -1.04 11.68 24.81
C PHE A 711 -1.01 10.18 24.54
N VAL A 712 -0.98 9.76 23.27
CA VAL A 712 -1.14 8.37 22.85
C VAL A 712 0.01 7.99 21.92
N GLN A 713 0.58 6.80 22.08
CA GLN A 713 1.58 6.32 21.12
C GLN A 713 0.91 6.04 19.77
N ALA A 714 1.62 6.27 18.67
CA ALA A 714 1.08 6.06 17.34
C ALA A 714 0.58 4.61 17.19
N GLY A 715 -0.71 4.47 16.87
CA GLY A 715 -1.41 3.19 16.73
C GLY A 715 -1.96 2.56 18.02
N ASP A 716 -1.77 3.19 19.18
CA ASP A 716 -2.49 2.80 20.40
C ASP A 716 -3.93 3.32 20.42
N ASN A 717 -4.77 2.61 21.19
CA ASN A 717 -6.19 2.90 21.30
C ASN A 717 -6.46 4.14 22.16
N PHE A 718 -7.35 4.99 21.68
CA PHE A 718 -8.00 6.03 22.45
C PHE A 718 -9.52 5.93 22.31
N SER A 719 -10.23 6.42 23.33
CA SER A 719 -11.68 6.48 23.35
C SER A 719 -12.19 7.85 22.94
N VAL A 720 -13.35 7.88 22.29
CA VAL A 720 -14.09 9.10 21.94
C VAL A 720 -15.56 8.85 22.24
N THR A 721 -16.23 9.81 22.89
CA THR A 721 -17.69 9.82 23.01
C THR A 721 -18.28 10.82 22.02
N VAL A 722 -19.31 10.40 21.28
CA VAL A 722 -20.10 11.26 20.41
C VAL A 722 -21.52 11.39 20.95
N THR A 723 -22.08 12.59 20.87
CA THR A 723 -23.48 12.86 21.17
C THR A 723 -24.15 13.49 19.95
N ALA A 724 -25.27 12.90 19.51
CA ALA A 724 -26.17 13.49 18.53
C ALA A 724 -27.00 14.58 19.20
N LYS A 725 -26.97 15.80 18.63
CA LYS A 725 -27.53 17.00 19.24
C LYS A 725 -28.70 17.55 18.44
N ASN A 726 -29.74 18.01 19.13
CA ASN A 726 -30.78 18.85 18.53
C ASN A 726 -30.32 20.32 18.44
N ALA A 727 -31.15 21.18 17.88
CA ALA A 727 -30.84 22.60 17.68
C ALA A 727 -30.67 23.40 18.99
N LEU A 728 -31.11 22.86 20.13
CA LEU A 728 -30.94 23.46 21.46
C LEU A 728 -29.70 22.92 22.20
N GLY A 729 -29.00 21.94 21.64
CA GLY A 729 -27.81 21.33 22.25
C GLY A 729 -28.10 20.16 23.19
N ASP A 730 -29.34 19.66 23.24
CA ASP A 730 -29.69 18.45 23.98
C ASP A 730 -29.42 17.19 23.16
N ALA A 731 -29.21 16.05 23.84
CA ALA A 731 -29.09 14.76 23.18
C ALA A 731 -30.41 14.39 22.48
N THR A 732 -30.32 13.60 21.40
CA THR A 732 -31.49 13.09 20.66
C THR A 732 -31.64 11.58 20.90
N PRO A 733 -32.44 11.13 21.89
CA PRO A 733 -32.52 9.72 22.30
C PRO A 733 -32.93 8.71 21.24
N ASN A 734 -33.59 9.15 20.16
CA ASN A 734 -33.98 8.28 19.06
C ASN A 734 -32.85 8.01 18.07
N PHE A 735 -31.76 8.78 18.09
CA PHE A 735 -30.65 8.58 17.15
C PHE A 735 -29.97 7.22 17.40
N GLY A 736 -29.84 6.41 16.35
CA GLY A 736 -29.34 5.03 16.40
C GLY A 736 -30.39 3.99 16.80
N LYS A 737 -31.66 4.38 16.99
CA LYS A 737 -32.80 3.46 17.17
C LYS A 737 -33.61 3.25 15.90
N GLU A 738 -33.17 3.82 14.77
CA GLU A 738 -33.85 3.66 13.49
C GLU A 738 -33.91 2.19 13.04
N THR A 739 -34.86 1.83 12.15
CA THR A 739 -34.99 0.47 11.60
C THR A 739 -33.66 -0.08 11.07
N SER A 740 -32.89 0.78 10.41
CA SER A 740 -31.47 0.60 10.15
C SER A 740 -30.71 1.62 10.99
N PRO A 741 -30.08 1.21 12.12
CA PRO A 741 -29.43 2.14 13.04
C PRO A 741 -28.41 3.05 12.33
N GLU A 742 -28.56 4.35 12.52
CA GLU A 742 -27.57 5.31 12.03
C GLU A 742 -26.31 5.31 12.91
N SER A 743 -25.18 5.70 12.32
CA SER A 743 -23.90 5.79 13.02
C SER A 743 -23.09 7.01 12.56
N VAL A 744 -21.97 7.26 13.22
CA VAL A 744 -21.08 8.38 12.96
C VAL A 744 -19.70 7.86 12.55
N LYS A 745 -19.08 8.52 11.57
CA LYS A 745 -17.67 8.34 11.22
C LYS A 745 -16.88 9.59 11.57
N LEU A 746 -15.59 9.41 11.84
CA LEU A 746 -14.66 10.50 12.14
C LEU A 746 -13.74 10.74 10.94
N SER A 747 -13.49 12.01 10.63
CA SER A 747 -12.35 12.40 9.80
C SER A 747 -11.33 13.13 10.65
N ALA A 748 -10.04 12.90 10.36
CA ALA A 748 -8.92 13.55 11.04
C ALA A 748 -8.35 14.67 10.19
N ALA A 749 -8.06 15.80 10.83
CA ALA A 749 -7.32 16.90 10.27
C ALA A 749 -6.06 17.13 11.11
N LEU A 750 -4.90 16.96 10.50
CA LEU A 750 -3.61 17.28 11.10
C LEU A 750 -3.50 18.77 11.39
N ILE A 751 -3.06 19.14 12.59
CA ILE A 751 -2.69 20.51 12.89
C ILE A 751 -1.42 20.85 12.11
N VAL A 752 -1.52 21.90 11.30
CA VAL A 752 -0.44 22.32 10.40
C VAL A 752 0.81 22.65 11.20
N ASP A 753 1.87 21.93 10.88
CA ASP A 753 3.24 22.21 11.27
C ASP A 753 4.09 21.98 10.01
N PRO A 754 5.04 22.88 9.65
CA PRO A 754 5.79 22.78 8.40
C PRO A 754 6.50 21.44 8.17
N ALA A 755 6.84 20.72 9.25
CA ALA A 755 7.51 19.43 9.17
C ALA A 755 6.56 18.23 9.02
N LEU A 756 5.25 18.43 9.19
CA LEU A 756 4.27 17.35 9.19
C LEU A 756 3.38 17.40 7.94
N THR A 757 3.40 16.32 7.16
CA THR A 757 2.67 16.24 5.88
C THR A 757 1.78 15.00 5.78
N ASN A 758 2.03 13.96 6.58
CA ASN A 758 1.25 12.74 6.55
C ASN A 758 0.02 12.86 7.47
N ASN A 759 -1.18 12.78 6.91
CA ASN A 759 -2.43 12.80 7.69
C ASN A 759 -3.26 11.54 7.36
N PRO A 760 -2.87 10.36 7.87
CA PRO A 760 -3.67 9.16 7.69
C PRO A 760 -5.03 9.33 8.38
N GLY A 761 -6.02 8.59 7.89
CA GLY A 761 -7.34 8.53 8.54
C GLY A 761 -7.25 7.97 9.96
N VAL A 762 -8.19 8.38 10.81
CA VAL A 762 -8.40 7.71 12.09
C VAL A 762 -9.15 6.40 11.83
N ASN A 763 -8.68 5.31 12.42
CA ASN A 763 -9.37 4.02 12.37
C ASN A 763 -10.20 3.84 13.63
N GLY A 764 -11.28 3.07 13.55
CA GLY A 764 -12.17 2.78 14.67
C GLY A 764 -13.63 3.11 14.35
N ALA A 765 -14.52 2.66 15.22
CA ALA A 765 -15.95 2.88 15.12
C ALA A 765 -16.52 3.18 16.51
N PHE A 766 -17.67 3.85 16.53
CA PHE A 766 -18.46 3.97 17.75
C PHE A 766 -19.27 2.70 18.00
N ASP A 767 -19.54 2.41 19.26
CA ASP A 767 -20.51 1.41 19.65
C ASP A 767 -21.94 1.86 19.28
N ALA A 768 -22.93 1.00 19.52
CA ALA A 768 -24.33 1.36 19.32
C ALA A 768 -24.72 2.57 20.18
N PHE A 769 -25.51 3.48 19.60
CA PHE A 769 -26.02 4.63 20.35
C PHE A 769 -27.02 4.19 21.42
N SER A 770 -26.88 4.77 22.60
CA SER A 770 -27.82 4.69 23.71
C SER A 770 -28.19 6.10 24.11
N ASP A 771 -29.48 6.42 24.05
CA ASP A 771 -30.03 7.75 24.37
C ASP A 771 -29.30 8.92 23.67
N GLY A 772 -28.97 8.73 22.39
CA GLY A 772 -28.32 9.73 21.55
C GLY A 772 -26.81 9.88 21.81
N VAL A 773 -26.21 8.99 22.61
CA VAL A 773 -24.78 8.97 22.93
C VAL A 773 -24.16 7.64 22.53
N ALA A 774 -22.96 7.67 21.94
CA ALA A 774 -22.15 6.47 21.69
C ALA A 774 -20.70 6.72 22.09
N THR A 775 -20.02 5.68 22.57
CA THR A 775 -18.58 5.71 22.84
C THR A 775 -17.90 4.70 21.93
N GLY A 776 -16.75 5.04 21.37
CA GLY A 776 -15.85 4.06 20.75
C GLY A 776 -14.55 4.06 21.54
N THR A 777 -13.98 2.89 21.82
CA THR A 777 -12.80 2.72 22.70
C THR A 777 -11.54 2.26 21.98
N ALA A 778 -11.67 1.95 20.69
CA ALA A 778 -10.61 1.40 19.84
C ALA A 778 -10.30 2.31 18.64
N PHE A 779 -10.35 3.62 18.84
CA PHE A 779 -9.86 4.54 17.82
C PHE A 779 -8.33 4.53 17.81
N THR A 780 -7.72 4.48 16.61
CA THR A 780 -6.27 4.52 16.45
C THR A 780 -5.87 5.51 15.37
N TRP A 781 -4.69 6.10 15.55
CA TRP A 781 -4.05 6.95 14.56
C TRP A 781 -2.57 6.62 14.51
N ASN A 782 -2.11 6.14 13.35
CA ASN A 782 -0.78 5.51 13.19
C ASN A 782 0.29 6.54 12.83
N GLU A 783 0.26 7.73 13.44
CA GLU A 783 1.17 8.80 13.08
C GLU A 783 1.49 9.72 14.26
N VAL A 784 2.56 10.48 14.14
CA VAL A 784 3.00 11.51 15.09
C VAL A 784 2.32 12.84 14.77
N GLY A 785 2.06 13.63 15.80
CA GLY A 785 1.50 14.97 15.63
C GLY A 785 0.26 15.21 16.48
N ILE A 786 -0.56 16.15 16.04
CA ILE A 786 -1.74 16.64 16.76
C ILE A 786 -2.87 16.70 15.73
N ILE A 787 -4.03 16.16 16.07
CA ILE A 787 -5.18 16.13 15.16
C ILE A 787 -6.40 16.84 15.74
N LYS A 788 -7.31 17.23 14.86
CA LYS A 788 -8.71 17.51 15.17
C LYS A 788 -9.58 16.46 14.50
N LEU A 789 -10.67 16.09 15.16
CA LEU A 789 -11.64 15.14 14.64
C LEU A 789 -12.95 15.85 14.30
N THR A 790 -13.52 15.50 13.15
CA THR A 790 -14.84 15.97 12.72
C THR A 790 -15.79 14.78 12.65
N PRO A 791 -16.84 14.72 13.48
CA PRO A 791 -17.88 13.71 13.36
C PRO A 791 -18.81 14.00 12.18
N ARG A 792 -19.16 12.99 11.41
CA ARG A 792 -20.11 13.07 10.29
C ARG A 792 -21.01 11.85 10.26
N LEU A 793 -22.25 12.03 9.83
CA LEU A 793 -23.18 10.93 9.60
C LEU A 793 -22.56 9.89 8.66
N ALA A 794 -22.60 8.62 9.05
CA ALA A 794 -21.96 7.54 8.30
C ALA A 794 -22.61 7.36 6.92
N SER A 795 -23.95 7.32 6.88
CA SER A 795 -24.78 7.18 5.67
C SER A 795 -24.73 8.40 4.74
N GLY A 796 -24.41 9.58 5.29
CA GLY A 796 -24.41 10.86 4.57
C GLY A 796 -25.80 11.34 4.13
N ASN A 797 -26.88 10.65 4.55
CA ASN A 797 -28.25 10.99 4.19
C ASN A 797 -29.24 10.43 5.22
N TYR A 798 -29.56 11.21 6.25
CA TYR A 798 -30.43 10.75 7.33
C TYR A 798 -31.86 10.46 6.82
N LEU A 799 -32.29 9.20 6.91
CA LEU A 799 -33.64 8.72 6.50
C LEU A 799 -34.13 9.20 5.12
N SER A 800 -33.21 9.31 4.15
CA SER A 800 -33.48 9.74 2.77
C SER A 800 -33.97 11.17 2.62
N THR A 801 -33.64 12.06 3.56
CA THR A 801 -33.95 13.50 3.49
C THR A 801 -33.11 14.27 2.47
N GLY A 802 -32.01 13.69 2.01
CA GLY A 802 -30.97 14.37 1.24
C GLY A 802 -30.00 15.19 2.11
N VAL A 803 -30.11 15.10 3.45
CA VAL A 803 -29.30 15.90 4.38
C VAL A 803 -28.15 15.08 4.94
N ASP A 804 -26.94 15.59 4.72
CA ASP A 804 -25.72 15.13 5.37
C ASP A 804 -25.47 15.95 6.65
N ILE A 805 -25.19 15.26 7.74
CA ILE A 805 -25.03 15.89 9.05
C ILE A 805 -23.55 15.88 9.42
N VAL A 806 -22.96 17.07 9.50
CA VAL A 806 -21.59 17.29 9.95
C VAL A 806 -21.64 17.93 11.33
N GLY A 807 -20.91 17.36 12.27
CA GLY A 807 -20.83 17.89 13.63
C GLY A 807 -19.66 18.87 13.82
N THR A 808 -19.54 19.34 15.06
CA THR A 808 -18.53 20.32 15.45
C THR A 808 -17.13 19.70 15.46
N VAL A 809 -16.18 20.38 14.82
CA VAL A 809 -14.76 20.01 14.87
C VAL A 809 -14.27 20.06 16.31
N SER A 810 -13.56 19.02 16.76
CA SER A 810 -13.00 18.99 18.11
C SER A 810 -11.94 20.08 18.35
N GLY A 811 -11.61 20.29 19.62
CA GLY A 811 -10.32 20.89 19.98
C GLY A 811 -9.14 20.00 19.55
N ASN A 812 -7.92 20.45 19.81
CA ASN A 812 -6.72 19.65 19.53
C ASN A 812 -6.76 18.35 20.35
N ILE A 813 -6.41 17.24 19.71
CA ILE A 813 -6.35 15.93 20.33
C ILE A 813 -4.88 15.50 20.41
N GLY A 814 -4.39 15.56 21.63
CA GLY A 814 -3.14 15.01 22.09
C GLY A 814 -1.89 15.54 21.42
N ARG A 815 -0.75 15.05 21.89
CA ARG A 815 0.44 14.89 21.04
C ARG A 815 0.67 13.39 20.89
N PHE A 816 0.45 12.87 19.70
CA PHE A 816 0.83 11.53 19.34
C PHE A 816 2.33 11.47 19.07
N TYR A 817 2.96 10.38 19.50
CA TYR A 817 4.41 10.17 19.46
C TYR A 817 4.69 8.71 19.07
N PRO A 818 5.89 8.34 18.58
CA PRO A 818 6.13 7.00 18.11
C PRO A 818 5.88 5.93 19.18
N HIS A 819 5.53 4.73 18.75
CA HIS A 819 5.41 3.59 19.65
C HIS A 819 6.79 3.04 20.03
N HIS A 820 7.68 2.88 19.05
CA HIS A 820 9.01 2.32 19.25
C HIS A 820 9.98 2.72 18.13
N PHE A 821 11.26 2.44 18.33
CA PHE A 821 12.27 2.43 17.27
C PHE A 821 12.57 1.01 16.80
N ASP A 822 12.85 0.88 15.51
CA ASP A 822 13.39 -0.33 14.89
C ASP A 822 14.71 -0.03 14.18
N VAL A 823 15.61 -1.02 14.19
CA VAL A 823 16.82 -1.02 13.35
C VAL A 823 16.47 -1.67 12.02
N THR A 824 16.70 -0.95 10.92
CA THR A 824 16.75 -1.52 9.57
C THR A 824 18.19 -1.66 9.15
N LEU A 825 18.56 -2.86 8.71
CA LEU A 825 19.92 -3.23 8.36
C LEU A 825 20.10 -3.37 6.86
N ASP A 826 21.27 -2.98 6.37
CA ASP A 826 21.68 -3.34 5.00
C ASP A 826 21.72 -4.87 4.86
N PRO A 827 21.18 -5.47 3.77
CA PRO A 827 21.29 -6.91 3.55
C PRO A 827 22.74 -7.42 3.52
N ASP A 828 23.69 -6.59 3.10
CA ASP A 828 25.12 -6.90 3.17
C ASP A 828 25.67 -6.63 4.58
N PRO A 829 26.08 -7.67 5.33
CA PRO A 829 26.65 -7.47 6.66
C PRO A 829 27.94 -6.63 6.65
N ASN A 830 28.68 -6.58 5.53
CA ASN A 830 29.89 -5.77 5.41
C ASN A 830 29.58 -4.28 5.18
N ALA A 831 28.36 -3.97 4.73
CA ALA A 831 27.87 -2.60 4.66
C ALA A 831 27.37 -2.09 6.03
N ARG A 832 27.03 -3.00 6.95
CA ARG A 832 26.59 -2.65 8.32
C ARG A 832 27.74 -2.21 9.22
N ILE A 833 28.86 -2.92 9.16
CA ILE A 833 30.08 -2.57 9.90
C ILE A 833 31.21 -2.40 8.89
N LEU A 834 31.53 -1.15 8.56
CA LEU A 834 32.67 -0.84 7.71
C LEU A 834 33.94 -1.00 8.53
N ASN A 835 34.61 -2.12 8.28
CA ASN A 835 35.86 -2.46 8.95
C ASN A 835 37.02 -1.59 8.48
N ARG A 836 37.93 -1.26 9.40
CA ARG A 836 39.14 -0.48 9.12
C ARG A 836 38.84 0.82 8.38
N ALA A 837 37.86 1.56 8.88
CA ALA A 837 37.32 2.75 8.24
C ALA A 837 38.35 3.88 8.06
N ASP A 838 39.41 3.91 8.86
CA ASP A 838 40.49 4.91 8.76
C ASP A 838 41.28 4.81 7.45
N ILE A 839 41.33 3.63 6.81
CA ILE A 839 42.02 3.42 5.54
C ILE A 839 41.07 3.18 4.37
N ALA A 840 39.75 3.32 4.59
CA ALA A 840 38.71 3.06 3.59
C ALA A 840 38.85 1.68 2.91
N CYS A 841 39.11 0.64 3.71
CA CYS A 841 39.28 -0.72 3.20
C CYS A 841 37.98 -1.25 2.57
N ASP A 842 38.04 -1.65 1.29
CA ASP A 842 36.92 -2.30 0.60
C ASP A 842 36.99 -3.82 0.80
N GLY A 843 35.94 -4.42 1.37
CA GLY A 843 35.86 -5.87 1.60
C GLY A 843 36.60 -6.40 2.84
N CYS A 844 37.13 -5.54 3.72
CA CYS A 844 37.67 -5.99 5.00
C CYS A 844 36.57 -6.61 5.89
N THR A 845 36.85 -7.78 6.45
CA THR A 845 35.94 -8.52 7.35
C THR A 845 36.34 -8.42 8.83
N PHE A 846 37.44 -7.72 9.14
CA PHE A 846 37.99 -7.57 10.48
C PHE A 846 38.51 -6.15 10.71
N THR A 847 38.56 -5.71 11.97
CA THR A 847 39.23 -4.48 12.40
C THR A 847 40.25 -4.77 13.51
N TYR A 848 41.35 -4.01 13.58
CA TYR A 848 42.28 -4.13 14.70
C TYR A 848 41.80 -3.35 15.93
N MET A 849 42.06 -3.86 17.13
CA MET A 849 41.76 -3.11 18.36
C MET A 849 42.60 -1.83 18.43
N GLY A 850 41.92 -0.70 18.62
CA GLY A 850 42.47 0.66 18.54
C GLY A 850 42.37 1.30 17.15
N GLU A 851 41.84 0.60 16.14
CA GLU A 851 41.54 1.13 14.80
C GLU A 851 40.03 1.41 14.70
N ARG A 852 39.65 2.46 13.96
CA ARG A 852 38.24 2.82 13.79
C ARG A 852 37.51 1.84 12.87
N MET A 853 36.29 1.50 13.25
CA MET A 853 35.26 0.93 12.39
C MET A 853 34.05 1.87 12.38
N ASP A 854 33.29 1.90 11.28
CA ASP A 854 32.07 2.69 11.21
C ASP A 854 30.87 1.76 11.18
N ALA A 855 29.96 1.89 12.16
CA ALA A 855 28.68 1.20 12.13
C ALA A 855 27.66 2.01 11.33
N GLN A 856 26.97 1.36 10.41
CA GLN A 856 26.00 1.94 9.49
C GLN A 856 24.68 1.17 9.58
N PHE A 857 23.61 1.87 9.92
CA PHE A 857 22.28 1.29 10.06
C PHE A 857 21.25 2.40 9.97
N ALA A 858 20.00 2.03 9.66
CA ALA A 858 18.89 2.97 9.72
C ALA A 858 18.10 2.73 11.01
N LEU A 859 17.72 3.81 11.70
CA LEU A 859 16.71 3.78 12.75
C LEU A 859 15.40 4.31 12.20
N SER A 860 14.31 3.61 12.47
CA SER A 860 12.97 4.06 12.10
C SER A 860 12.08 4.19 13.32
N ALA A 861 11.42 5.34 13.48
CA ALA A 861 10.34 5.56 14.42
C ALA A 861 9.06 4.89 13.87
N LYS A 862 8.43 4.05 14.68
CA LYS A 862 7.35 3.16 14.26
C LYS A 862 6.07 3.40 15.04
N ALA A 863 4.94 3.24 14.37
CA ALA A 863 3.64 3.04 14.99
C ALA A 863 3.52 1.59 15.47
N LYS A 864 2.51 1.31 16.30
CA LYS A 864 2.26 -0.03 16.86
C LYS A 864 2.11 -1.13 15.81
N ASN A 865 1.59 -0.80 14.63
CA ASN A 865 1.40 -1.74 13.52
C ASN A 865 2.66 -1.94 12.66
N GLY A 866 3.79 -1.32 13.01
CA GLY A 866 5.07 -1.43 12.28
C GLY A 866 5.27 -0.42 11.15
N ASP A 867 4.28 0.45 10.88
CA ASP A 867 4.43 1.54 9.92
C ASP A 867 5.42 2.58 10.42
N ILE A 868 6.19 3.20 9.52
CA ILE A 868 7.06 4.32 9.88
C ILE A 868 6.18 5.55 10.14
N THR A 869 6.37 6.19 11.30
CA THR A 869 5.71 7.46 11.62
C THR A 869 6.40 8.61 10.89
N GLN A 870 5.90 8.97 9.70
CA GLN A 870 6.48 9.98 8.82
C GLN A 870 6.47 11.39 9.44
N ASN A 871 5.59 11.65 10.38
CA ASN A 871 5.54 12.93 11.09
C ASN A 871 6.50 12.98 12.28
N TYR A 872 7.29 11.93 12.53
CA TYR A 872 8.44 12.04 13.42
C TYR A 872 9.56 12.82 12.72
N ALA A 873 9.35 14.13 12.62
CA ALA A 873 10.15 15.11 11.89
C ALA A 873 10.14 16.46 12.63
N GLY A 874 11.13 17.31 12.32
CA GLY A 874 11.23 18.65 12.91
C GLY A 874 11.21 18.63 14.45
N ALA A 875 10.37 19.48 15.05
CA ALA A 875 10.28 19.61 16.51
C ALA A 875 9.66 18.38 17.23
N TYR A 876 9.04 17.47 16.48
CA TYR A 876 8.49 16.22 17.03
C TYR A 876 9.56 15.12 17.20
N VAL A 877 10.75 15.28 16.61
CA VAL A 877 11.90 14.40 16.85
C VAL A 877 12.44 14.68 18.26
N LYS A 878 12.44 13.66 19.12
CA LYS A 878 12.96 13.73 20.50
C LYS A 878 14.24 12.93 20.72
N LEU A 879 14.77 12.31 19.67
CA LEU A 879 16.06 11.61 19.66
C LEU A 879 17.01 12.32 18.69
N ASN A 880 18.13 12.81 19.19
CA ASN A 880 19.22 13.34 18.37
C ASN A 880 20.39 12.34 18.36
N PRO A 881 20.58 11.56 17.27
CA PRO A 881 21.68 10.60 17.18
C PRO A 881 23.07 11.24 17.28
N ALA A 882 23.20 12.51 16.88
CA ALA A 882 24.46 13.25 16.88
C ALA A 882 24.72 14.00 18.20
N ALA A 883 23.90 13.81 19.23
CA ALA A 883 24.15 14.39 20.55
C ALA A 883 25.39 13.77 21.22
N SER A 884 26.06 14.55 22.06
CA SER A 884 27.15 14.05 22.91
C SER A 884 26.63 13.05 23.95
N GLY A 885 27.47 12.08 24.35
CA GLY A 885 27.16 11.19 25.48
C GLY A 885 26.41 9.90 25.13
N ASN A 886 26.69 9.33 23.95
CA ASN A 886 26.14 8.05 23.49
C ASN A 886 24.59 7.98 23.53
N PRO A 887 23.89 8.87 22.79
CA PRO A 887 22.42 8.90 22.76
C PRO A 887 21.80 7.62 22.19
N LEU A 888 22.58 6.87 21.40
CA LEU A 888 22.19 5.58 20.81
C LEU A 888 22.38 4.40 21.75
N ARG A 889 23.07 4.61 22.89
CA ARG A 889 23.41 3.61 23.89
C ARG A 889 24.01 2.35 23.23
N PHE A 890 25.16 2.50 22.59
CA PHE A 890 25.86 1.36 22.02
C PHE A 890 26.31 0.35 23.07
N GLY A 891 26.15 -0.94 22.75
CA GLY A 891 26.69 -2.08 23.49
C GLY A 891 27.44 -3.04 22.58
N ALA A 892 28.34 -3.85 23.14
CA ALA A 892 29.17 -4.81 22.43
C ALA A 892 29.39 -6.10 23.23
N VAL A 893 29.32 -7.23 22.54
CA VAL A 893 29.54 -8.57 23.11
C VAL A 893 30.15 -9.51 22.07
N ASP A 894 31.13 -10.33 22.44
CA ASP A 894 31.53 -11.48 21.61
C ASP A 894 30.68 -12.70 21.99
N THR A 895 29.98 -13.29 21.02
CA THR A 895 28.99 -14.37 21.27
C THR A 895 29.56 -15.78 21.20
N VAL A 896 30.81 -15.96 20.76
CA VAL A 896 31.45 -17.29 20.68
C VAL A 896 31.84 -17.76 22.08
N ALA A 897 32.41 -16.86 22.88
CA ALA A 897 32.65 -17.04 24.30
C ALA A 897 32.25 -15.74 25.02
N PRO A 898 31.01 -15.65 25.55
CA PRO A 898 30.39 -14.41 26.04
C PRO A 898 31.35 -13.51 26.79
N SER A 899 31.83 -12.48 26.10
CA SER A 899 32.71 -11.45 26.63
C SER A 899 31.98 -10.12 26.46
N TYR A 900 31.52 -9.55 27.58
CA TYR A 900 30.79 -8.29 27.62
C TYR A 900 31.78 -7.12 27.53
N LEU A 901 31.70 -6.37 26.43
CA LEU A 901 32.75 -5.44 26.00
C LEU A 901 32.27 -3.98 25.96
N ASN A 902 31.12 -3.67 26.57
CA ASN A 902 30.55 -2.31 26.64
C ASN A 902 31.58 -1.27 27.12
N GLY A 903 32.29 -1.57 28.21
CA GLY A 903 33.31 -0.66 28.76
C GLY A 903 34.55 -0.47 27.89
N ARG A 904 34.67 -1.23 26.79
CA ARG A 904 35.78 -1.13 25.83
C ARG A 904 35.39 -0.54 24.49
N LEU A 905 34.09 -0.38 24.21
CA LEU A 905 33.62 0.27 23.00
C LEU A 905 33.69 1.80 23.20
N ASP A 906 34.62 2.43 22.49
CA ASP A 906 34.75 3.87 22.47
C ASP A 906 33.73 4.48 21.50
N THR A 907 32.87 5.34 22.05
CA THR A 907 31.83 6.10 21.34
C THR A 907 32.06 7.61 21.49
N SER A 908 33.29 8.06 21.77
CA SER A 908 33.59 9.47 22.03
C SER A 908 33.40 10.34 20.79
N VAL A 909 33.56 9.75 19.60
CA VAL A 909 33.24 10.41 18.33
C VAL A 909 31.72 10.33 18.15
N ALA A 910 31.07 11.49 18.04
CA ALA A 910 29.63 11.55 17.85
C ALA A 910 29.22 10.82 16.57
N ALA A 911 28.13 10.05 16.65
CA ALA A 911 27.49 9.52 15.47
C ALA A 911 26.93 10.67 14.62
N SER A 912 26.70 10.39 13.34
CA SER A 912 25.94 11.26 12.45
C SER A 912 24.57 10.65 12.18
N GLY A 913 23.67 11.47 11.67
CA GLY A 913 22.30 11.07 11.36
C GLY A 913 21.27 11.98 12.02
N SER A 914 20.18 12.19 11.31
CA SER A 914 19.06 13.00 11.76
C SER A 914 17.77 12.37 11.26
N PHE A 915 16.74 12.32 12.10
CA PHE A 915 15.45 11.83 11.67
C PHE A 915 14.83 12.76 10.64
N SER A 916 14.46 12.18 9.51
CA SER A 916 13.66 12.77 8.46
C SER A 916 12.57 11.77 8.09
N TYR A 917 11.31 12.20 8.15
CA TYR A 917 10.15 11.35 7.91
C TYR A 917 10.14 10.03 8.70
N GLY A 918 10.50 10.11 9.98
CA GLY A 918 10.55 8.93 10.85
C GLY A 918 11.69 7.97 10.60
N SER A 919 12.65 8.28 9.73
CA SER A 919 13.85 7.46 9.54
C SER A 919 15.12 8.28 9.69
N ALA A 920 16.18 7.69 10.23
CA ALA A 920 17.51 8.27 10.32
C ALA A 920 18.55 7.26 9.87
N ASP A 921 19.29 7.58 8.82
CA ASP A 921 20.50 6.84 8.47
C ASP A 921 21.62 7.27 9.42
N ILE A 922 22.13 6.29 10.18
CA ILE A 922 23.13 6.50 11.20
C ILE A 922 24.47 6.00 10.68
N VAL A 923 25.49 6.84 10.83
CA VAL A 923 26.90 6.42 10.74
C VAL A 923 27.56 6.76 12.05
N ALA A 924 27.98 5.73 12.78
CA ALA A 924 28.62 5.84 14.07
C ALA A 924 30.08 5.38 13.98
N PRO A 925 31.05 6.31 14.14
CA PRO A 925 32.45 5.93 14.27
C PRO A 925 32.67 5.30 15.63
N LEU A 926 33.12 4.04 15.63
CA LEU A 926 33.34 3.23 16.82
C LEU A 926 34.78 2.75 16.85
N THR A 927 35.37 2.67 18.04
CA THR A 927 36.69 2.04 18.21
C THR A 927 36.64 1.06 19.37
N MET A 928 37.08 -0.17 19.16
CA MET A 928 37.30 -1.07 20.29
C MET A 928 38.65 -0.74 20.93
N THR A 929 38.63 -0.19 22.14
CA THR A 929 39.85 0.20 22.87
C THR A 929 40.81 -0.98 22.98
N ARG A 930 42.11 -0.72 22.85
CA ARG A 930 43.15 -1.74 22.90
C ARG A 930 43.62 -1.96 24.36
N ALA A 931 43.52 -3.20 24.87
CA ALA A 931 43.85 -3.55 26.25
C ALA A 931 45.08 -4.49 26.34
N VAL A 932 45.12 -5.40 27.32
CA VAL A 932 46.07 -6.54 27.33
C VAL A 932 45.79 -7.47 26.15
N ARG A 933 46.78 -8.24 25.70
CA ARG A 933 46.63 -9.20 24.59
C ARG A 933 45.43 -10.12 24.83
N ASP A 934 44.40 -9.97 24.01
CA ASP A 934 43.14 -10.69 24.09
C ASP A 934 42.52 -10.89 22.70
N GLY A 935 41.38 -11.61 22.66
CA GLY A 935 40.78 -12.08 21.43
C GLY A 935 41.55 -13.25 20.79
N PRO A 936 41.30 -13.54 19.50
CA PRO A 936 40.47 -12.77 18.58
C PRO A 936 39.00 -12.90 18.95
N TYR A 937 38.23 -11.82 18.79
CA TYR A 937 36.78 -11.87 18.88
C TYR A 937 36.26 -12.16 17.48
N ALA A 938 35.78 -13.39 17.27
CA ALA A 938 35.38 -13.87 15.96
C ALA A 938 33.94 -13.46 15.60
N ALA A 939 33.13 -13.09 16.60
CA ALA A 939 31.77 -12.60 16.40
C ALA A 939 31.48 -11.48 17.42
N LEU A 940 32.18 -10.36 17.30
CA LEU A 940 31.88 -9.16 18.06
C LEU A 940 30.58 -8.56 17.54
N HIS A 941 29.48 -8.79 18.24
CA HIS A 941 28.20 -8.13 17.99
C HIS A 941 28.20 -6.74 18.60
N ILE A 942 27.64 -5.79 17.85
CA ILE A 942 27.39 -4.43 18.30
C ILE A 942 25.88 -4.22 18.23
N GLY A 943 25.32 -3.52 19.22
CA GLY A 943 23.92 -3.15 19.20
C GLY A 943 23.66 -1.78 19.80
N VAL A 944 22.39 -1.37 19.71
CA VAL A 944 21.89 -0.06 20.14
C VAL A 944 20.64 -0.22 20.99
N ALA A 945 20.44 0.73 21.91
CA ALA A 945 19.25 0.81 22.75
C ALA A 945 18.82 2.27 22.99
N PRO A 946 18.59 3.08 21.93
CA PRO A 946 18.21 4.47 22.08
C PRO A 946 16.91 4.62 22.86
N VAL A 947 16.83 5.69 23.65
CA VAL A 947 15.58 6.16 24.27
C VAL A 947 15.47 7.65 24.00
N ASP A 948 14.35 8.08 23.42
CA ASP A 948 14.11 9.48 23.12
C ASP A 948 13.61 10.28 24.34
N GLY A 949 13.47 11.60 24.19
CA GLY A 949 12.97 12.48 25.26
C GLY A 949 11.52 12.24 25.69
N ASP A 950 10.71 11.52 24.91
CA ASP A 950 9.33 11.12 25.28
C ASP A 950 9.28 9.75 25.97
N GLY A 951 10.40 9.02 25.99
CA GLY A 951 10.54 7.66 26.53
C GLY A 951 10.31 6.57 25.50
N VAL A 952 10.31 6.89 24.20
CA VAL A 952 10.24 5.90 23.12
C VAL A 952 11.55 5.12 23.09
N ALA A 953 11.46 3.80 23.19
CA ALA A 953 12.60 2.88 23.17
C ALA A 953 12.53 1.94 21.96
N MET A 954 13.50 1.04 21.83
CA MET A 954 13.47 -0.03 20.84
C MET A 954 12.26 -0.96 21.01
N GLY A 955 11.70 -1.45 19.90
CA GLY A 955 10.57 -2.38 19.92
C GLY A 955 10.95 -3.80 20.32
N ALA A 956 12.20 -4.20 20.02
CA ALA A 956 12.75 -5.50 20.37
C ALA A 956 14.26 -5.40 20.60
N PHE A 957 14.77 -6.33 21.41
CA PHE A 957 16.19 -6.56 21.66
C PHE A 957 16.53 -8.02 21.32
N ASP A 958 17.71 -8.27 20.77
CA ASP A 958 18.15 -9.59 20.31
C ASP A 958 19.54 -10.00 20.83
N ILE A 959 20.32 -9.05 21.35
CA ILE A 959 21.62 -9.29 21.97
C ILE A 959 21.63 -8.90 23.45
N ASP A 960 22.45 -9.60 24.22
CA ASP A 960 22.68 -9.39 25.65
C ASP A 960 24.12 -8.90 25.80
N THR A 961 24.29 -7.65 26.21
CA THR A 961 25.59 -6.98 26.24
C THR A 961 26.16 -6.77 27.65
N ASP A 962 25.41 -7.11 28.69
CA ASP A 962 25.79 -6.90 30.09
C ASP A 962 25.84 -8.17 30.94
N GLY A 963 25.31 -9.29 30.43
CA GLY A 963 25.29 -10.58 31.10
C GLY A 963 24.26 -10.70 32.21
N VAL A 964 23.35 -9.73 32.30
CA VAL A 964 22.14 -9.83 33.10
C VAL A 964 21.09 -10.58 32.28
N THR A 965 20.27 -11.40 32.94
CA THR A 965 19.25 -12.20 32.23
C THR A 965 18.28 -11.30 31.45
N GLY A 966 18.36 -11.36 30.13
CA GLY A 966 17.50 -10.61 29.21
C GLY A 966 18.28 -10.19 27.96
N LYS A 967 17.58 -9.79 26.90
CA LYS A 967 18.19 -9.06 25.78
C LYS A 967 18.03 -7.58 26.05
N ASP A 968 19.10 -6.81 25.88
CA ASP A 968 19.19 -5.41 26.31
C ASP A 968 19.48 -4.44 25.15
N HIS A 969 19.96 -4.94 24.01
CA HIS A 969 20.23 -4.14 22.80
C HIS A 969 19.72 -4.82 21.53
N ALA A 970 19.47 -4.00 20.51
CA ALA A 970 19.16 -4.44 19.15
C ALA A 970 20.44 -4.48 18.33
N SER A 971 20.76 -5.63 17.75
CA SER A 971 21.96 -5.89 16.95
C SER A 971 21.96 -5.03 15.69
N ILE A 972 23.07 -4.32 15.48
CA ILE A 972 23.31 -3.57 14.25
C ILE A 972 24.29 -4.30 13.31
N GLY A 973 24.94 -5.36 13.79
CA GLY A 973 25.90 -6.14 13.02
C GLY A 973 26.89 -6.88 13.89
N SER A 974 27.71 -7.70 13.24
CA SER A 974 28.82 -8.39 13.88
C SER A 974 30.07 -8.24 13.04
N THR A 975 31.23 -8.17 13.69
CA THR A 975 32.52 -8.12 13.01
C THR A 975 33.57 -8.96 13.73
N GLN A 976 34.73 -9.14 13.09
CA GLN A 976 35.91 -9.71 13.71
C GLN A 976 36.80 -8.62 14.28
N MET A 977 37.22 -8.78 15.52
CA MET A 977 38.12 -7.84 16.19
C MET A 977 39.43 -8.52 16.57
N ARG A 978 40.55 -7.94 16.14
CA ARG A 978 41.87 -8.57 16.23
C ARG A 978 42.86 -7.72 17.03
N TYR A 979 43.61 -8.36 17.92
CA TYR A 979 44.75 -7.71 18.57
C TYR A 979 45.98 -7.82 17.65
N GLY A 980 46.24 -6.77 16.85
CA GLY A 980 47.23 -6.78 15.76
C GLY A 980 48.65 -6.34 16.14
N ARG A 981 49.66 -6.70 15.35
CA ARG A 981 51.02 -6.14 15.40
C ARG A 981 51.68 -6.21 14.02
N LEU A 982 52.68 -5.36 13.78
CA LEU A 982 53.56 -5.47 12.63
C LEU A 982 54.86 -6.19 13.01
N ARG A 983 55.24 -7.23 12.25
CA ARG A 983 56.46 -8.02 12.45
C ARG A 983 57.46 -7.77 11.33
N ILE A 984 58.57 -7.12 11.64
CA ILE A 984 59.71 -6.91 10.74
C ILE A 984 60.76 -8.00 11.02
N GLY A 985 61.17 -8.70 9.97
CA GLY A 985 62.20 -9.72 10.00
C GLY A 985 63.61 -9.15 10.16
N THR A 986 64.58 -10.03 10.36
CA THR A 986 66.01 -9.72 10.35
C THR A 986 66.64 -10.47 9.19
N ALA A 987 67.58 -9.85 8.49
CA ALA A 987 68.26 -10.47 7.35
C ALA A 987 69.76 -10.13 7.33
N HIS A 988 70.54 -11.02 6.73
CA HIS A 988 71.98 -10.88 6.55
C HIS A 988 72.34 -11.16 5.09
N GLY A 989 73.20 -10.35 4.49
CA GLY A 989 73.64 -10.54 3.11
C GLY A 989 74.89 -9.75 2.75
N SER A 990 75.37 -9.88 1.52
CA SER A 990 76.48 -9.05 1.05
C SER A 990 76.02 -7.61 0.80
N GLU A 991 76.90 -6.66 1.10
CA GLU A 991 76.82 -5.26 0.73
C GLU A 991 76.70 -5.01 -0.79
N LEU A 992 77.00 -6.02 -1.61
CA LEU A 992 76.92 -5.96 -3.07
C LEU A 992 75.54 -6.36 -3.62
N LEU A 993 74.64 -6.87 -2.78
CA LEU A 993 73.32 -7.37 -3.17
C LEU A 993 72.21 -6.61 -2.43
N ALA A 994 71.06 -6.49 -3.09
CA ALA A 994 69.86 -5.99 -2.42
C ALA A 994 69.42 -7.03 -1.38
N LEU A 995 69.00 -6.57 -0.19
CA LEU A 995 68.69 -7.45 0.93
C LEU A 995 67.17 -7.50 1.16
N PRO A 996 66.51 -8.63 0.89
CA PRO A 996 65.10 -8.81 1.17
C PRO A 996 64.85 -9.08 2.67
N LEU A 997 63.92 -8.34 3.28
CA LEU A 997 63.44 -8.55 4.65
C LEU A 997 61.94 -8.87 4.63
N PRO A 998 61.50 -9.96 5.28
CA PRO A 998 60.07 -10.26 5.38
C PRO A 998 59.40 -9.29 6.36
N VAL A 999 58.25 -8.76 5.96
CA VAL A 999 57.36 -7.96 6.80
C VAL A 999 56.03 -8.70 6.89
N LYS A 1000 55.54 -8.96 8.10
CA LYS A 1000 54.27 -9.66 8.32
C LYS A 1000 53.35 -8.84 9.20
N VAL A 1001 52.11 -8.65 8.80
CA VAL A 1001 51.06 -8.19 9.70
C VAL A 1001 50.51 -9.41 10.43
N GLN A 1002 50.43 -9.34 11.76
CA GLN A 1002 50.06 -10.46 12.60
C GLN A 1002 48.95 -10.09 13.56
N TYR A 1003 48.20 -11.09 14.05
CA TYR A 1003 47.27 -10.93 15.15
C TYR A 1003 47.40 -12.06 16.18
N TRP A 1004 47.00 -11.78 17.42
CA TRP A 1004 46.94 -12.78 18.48
C TRP A 1004 45.75 -13.72 18.27
N ASN A 1005 45.99 -15.03 18.19
CA ASN A 1005 44.94 -16.04 17.98
C ASN A 1005 44.40 -16.67 19.29
N GLY A 1006 44.73 -16.07 20.44
CA GLY A 1006 44.45 -16.63 21.77
C GLY A 1006 45.69 -17.28 22.42
N MET A 1007 46.64 -17.77 21.62
CA MET A 1007 47.84 -18.48 22.12
C MET A 1007 49.17 -17.92 21.59
N THR A 1008 49.21 -17.50 20.32
CA THR A 1008 50.40 -16.97 19.67
C THR A 1008 50.01 -15.94 18.62
N PHE A 1009 51.00 -15.20 18.12
CA PHE A 1009 50.81 -14.32 16.97
C PHE A 1009 50.96 -15.10 15.68
N ILE A 1010 49.91 -15.06 14.85
CA ILE A 1010 49.89 -15.67 13.52
C ILE A 1010 49.75 -14.57 12.45
N THR A 1011 50.12 -14.88 11.21
CA THR A 1011 49.95 -13.95 10.08
C THR A 1011 48.46 -13.64 9.88
N ASN A 1012 48.13 -12.36 9.66
CA ASN A 1012 46.79 -11.97 9.27
C ASN A 1012 46.59 -12.13 7.75
N GLU A 1013 46.20 -13.32 7.33
CA GLU A 1013 46.00 -13.62 5.90
C GLU A 1013 44.87 -12.82 5.23
N ASP A 1014 44.00 -12.17 6.02
CA ASP A 1014 42.92 -11.32 5.49
C ASP A 1014 43.37 -9.87 5.24
N ASP A 1015 44.61 -9.50 5.62
CA ASP A 1015 45.12 -8.13 5.49
C ASP A 1015 46.02 -7.97 4.26
N SER A 1016 45.50 -7.35 3.21
CA SER A 1016 46.30 -6.94 2.04
C SER A 1016 46.38 -5.42 1.86
N GLU A 1017 45.79 -4.66 2.78
CA GLU A 1017 45.59 -3.21 2.64
C GLU A 1017 46.51 -2.40 3.58
N THR A 1018 47.14 -3.06 4.56
CA THR A 1018 48.12 -2.39 5.43
C THR A 1018 49.37 -1.99 4.64
N VAL A 1019 49.65 -0.68 4.59
CA VAL A 1019 50.85 -0.11 3.97
C VAL A 1019 51.78 0.46 5.05
N PRO A 1020 52.79 -0.29 5.51
CA PRO A 1020 53.69 0.22 6.54
C PRO A 1020 54.71 1.19 5.95
N VAL A 1021 54.92 2.32 6.64
CA VAL A 1021 56.00 3.27 6.31
C VAL A 1021 57.25 2.84 7.07
N MET A 1022 58.27 2.42 6.33
CA MET A 1022 59.45 1.80 6.92
C MET A 1022 60.51 2.84 7.27
N THR A 1023 61.17 2.68 8.42
CA THR A 1023 62.22 3.58 8.91
C THR A 1023 63.52 2.82 9.13
N LEU A 1024 64.64 3.54 8.98
CA LEU A 1024 65.97 3.01 9.20
C LEU A 1024 66.69 3.88 10.22
N ASP A 1025 67.11 3.26 11.32
CA ASP A 1025 67.76 3.92 12.44
C ASP A 1025 68.95 3.09 12.94
N ASN A 1026 69.74 3.64 13.87
CA ASN A 1026 70.82 2.94 14.55
C ASN A 1026 71.78 2.21 13.58
N TYR A 1027 72.32 2.98 12.64
CA TYR A 1027 73.36 2.52 11.72
C TYR A 1027 74.65 2.19 12.49
N GLN A 1028 75.25 1.03 12.21
CA GLN A 1028 76.41 0.51 12.94
C GLN A 1028 77.50 0.02 12.00
N ARG A 1029 78.75 0.08 12.49
CA ARG A 1029 79.99 -0.24 11.75
C ARG A 1029 80.17 0.69 10.55
N ASN A 1030 80.43 0.16 9.35
CA ASN A 1030 80.73 0.96 8.17
C ASN A 1030 79.51 1.15 7.25
N LEU A 1031 78.30 1.12 7.81
CA LEU A 1031 77.07 1.45 7.09
C LEU A 1031 76.55 2.79 7.64
N ASN A 1032 76.28 3.75 6.76
CA ASN A 1032 75.77 5.08 7.10
C ASN A 1032 74.38 5.35 6.50
N SER A 1033 73.73 6.40 7.01
CA SER A 1033 72.43 6.85 6.49
C SER A 1033 72.52 7.23 5.01
N GLY A 1034 71.57 6.74 4.21
CA GLY A 1034 71.50 6.99 2.76
C GLY A 1034 72.29 6.02 1.89
N GLU A 1035 73.14 5.17 2.47
CA GLU A 1035 73.85 4.12 1.72
C GLU A 1035 72.92 2.96 1.35
N THR A 1036 71.88 2.71 2.16
CA THR A 1036 70.80 1.79 1.82
C THR A 1036 69.44 2.46 2.02
N VAL A 1037 68.48 2.10 1.18
CA VAL A 1037 67.13 2.67 1.16
C VAL A 1037 66.11 1.53 1.13
N PRO A 1038 65.06 1.55 1.99
CA PRO A 1038 64.02 0.54 1.97
C PRO A 1038 63.00 0.80 0.87
N THR A 1039 62.55 -0.25 0.19
CA THR A 1039 61.29 -0.21 -0.56
C THR A 1039 60.11 -0.33 0.39
N ALA A 1040 58.99 0.30 0.05
CA ALA A 1040 57.73 0.01 0.73
C ALA A 1040 57.32 -1.45 0.40
N PRO A 1041 57.07 -2.32 1.40
CA PRO A 1041 56.59 -3.66 1.14
C PRO A 1041 55.13 -3.61 0.67
N THR A 1042 54.80 -4.32 -0.40
CA THR A 1042 53.41 -4.63 -0.73
C THR A 1042 52.99 -5.82 0.13
N ILE A 1043 52.04 -5.61 1.04
CA ILE A 1043 51.46 -6.67 1.84
C ILE A 1043 50.38 -7.37 1.01
N VAL A 1044 50.47 -8.70 0.89
CA VAL A 1044 49.43 -9.55 0.30
C VAL A 1044 49.23 -10.72 1.26
N ASN A 1045 47.99 -10.94 1.68
CA ASN A 1045 47.62 -11.94 2.68
C ASN A 1045 48.49 -11.88 3.95
N GLY A 1046 48.67 -10.67 4.47
CA GLY A 1046 49.41 -10.39 5.71
C GLY A 1046 50.92 -10.51 5.60
N ALA A 1047 51.47 -10.81 4.42
CA ALA A 1047 52.91 -10.94 4.21
C ALA A 1047 53.37 -10.03 3.07
N GLY A 1048 54.52 -9.41 3.25
CA GLY A 1048 55.19 -8.66 2.20
C GLY A 1048 56.70 -8.76 2.32
N LEU A 1049 57.37 -8.25 1.29
CA LEU A 1049 58.82 -8.23 1.22
C LEU A 1049 59.28 -6.78 1.06
N MET A 1050 60.05 -6.30 2.03
CA MET A 1050 60.83 -5.09 1.86
C MET A 1050 62.15 -5.48 1.20
N ILE A 1051 62.65 -4.64 0.31
CA ILE A 1051 64.00 -4.76 -0.24
C ILE A 1051 64.79 -3.54 0.21
N LEU A 1052 65.93 -3.77 0.85
CA LEU A 1052 66.94 -2.74 1.04
C LEU A 1052 67.87 -2.69 -0.16
N SER A 1053 68.10 -1.50 -0.71
CA SER A 1053 69.06 -1.31 -1.80
C SER A 1053 70.45 -1.76 -1.36
N LYS A 1054 71.24 -2.32 -2.28
CA LYS A 1054 72.63 -2.70 -1.99
C LYS A 1054 73.43 -1.47 -1.51
N PRO A 1055 74.13 -1.55 -0.35
CA PRO A 1055 74.97 -0.46 0.13
C PRO A 1055 76.15 -0.09 -0.78
N GLY A 1056 76.69 -1.07 -1.52
CA GLY A 1056 77.91 -0.91 -2.31
C GLY A 1056 79.15 -1.42 -1.60
N ALA A 1057 80.25 -1.56 -2.35
CA ALA A 1057 81.50 -2.09 -1.83
C ALA A 1057 82.03 -1.23 -0.66
N ASN A 1058 82.62 -1.89 0.34
CA ASN A 1058 83.11 -1.32 1.59
C ASN A 1058 82.05 -0.85 2.59
N ASN A 1059 80.75 -0.89 2.29
CA ASN A 1059 79.71 -0.43 3.23
C ASN A 1059 79.19 -1.58 4.12
N GLN A 1060 80.10 -2.31 4.80
CA GLN A 1060 79.73 -3.42 5.68
C GLN A 1060 79.30 -2.93 7.07
N GLY A 1061 78.09 -3.28 7.48
CA GLY A 1061 77.54 -2.86 8.76
C GLY A 1061 76.14 -3.36 9.00
N SER A 1062 75.43 -2.75 9.95
CA SER A 1062 74.03 -3.09 10.20
C SER A 1062 73.18 -1.86 10.44
N VAL A 1063 71.89 -1.97 10.16
CA VAL A 1063 70.89 -0.94 10.40
C VAL A 1063 69.67 -1.58 11.04
N ASP A 1064 69.07 -0.87 11.99
CA ASP A 1064 67.79 -1.26 12.58
C ASP A 1064 66.66 -0.80 11.65
N VAL A 1065 65.76 -1.73 11.38
CA VAL A 1065 64.64 -1.55 10.48
C VAL A 1065 63.37 -1.45 11.33
N GLY A 1066 62.81 -0.26 11.40
CA GLY A 1066 61.56 0.05 12.07
C GLY A 1066 60.42 0.33 11.09
N ALA A 1067 59.28 0.72 11.63
CA ALA A 1067 58.18 1.28 10.86
C ALA A 1067 57.46 2.35 11.68
N THR A 1068 57.03 3.42 11.02
CA THR A 1068 56.04 4.35 11.55
C THR A 1068 54.68 3.66 11.45
N SER A 1069 54.32 2.91 12.49
CA SER A 1069 53.08 2.14 12.55
C SER A 1069 52.00 2.85 13.36
N PRO A 1070 50.72 2.73 12.96
CA PRO A 1070 49.61 3.14 13.82
C PRO A 1070 49.65 2.46 15.19
N THR A 1071 49.12 3.11 16.22
CA THR A 1071 49.11 2.59 17.61
C THR A 1071 48.38 1.25 17.75
N TYR A 1072 47.45 0.95 16.84
CA TYR A 1072 46.73 -0.32 16.77
C TYR A 1072 47.52 -1.46 16.09
N LEU A 1073 48.66 -1.17 15.47
CA LEU A 1073 49.57 -2.14 14.84
C LEU A 1073 51.04 -1.91 15.28
N PRO A 1074 51.36 -2.01 16.58
CA PRO A 1074 52.72 -1.75 17.05
C PRO A 1074 53.75 -2.63 16.33
N ALA A 1075 54.83 -2.02 15.84
CA ALA A 1075 55.91 -2.70 15.14
C ALA A 1075 57.05 -3.12 16.08
N ASN A 1076 57.70 -4.25 15.79
CA ASN A 1076 59.04 -4.52 16.35
C ASN A 1076 60.13 -3.91 15.47
N THR A 1077 61.32 -3.78 16.03
CA THR A 1077 62.55 -3.49 15.26
C THR A 1077 63.14 -4.78 14.70
N GLY A 1078 63.37 -4.83 13.39
CA GLY A 1078 64.20 -5.83 12.72
C GLY A 1078 65.64 -5.33 12.54
N ARG A 1079 66.57 -6.20 12.13
CA ARG A 1079 67.95 -5.78 11.81
C ARG A 1079 68.38 -6.28 10.44
N ALA A 1080 68.97 -5.39 9.64
CA ALA A 1080 69.62 -5.74 8.38
C ALA A 1080 71.13 -5.67 8.57
N THR A 1081 71.87 -6.71 8.18
CA THR A 1081 73.34 -6.72 8.25
C THR A 1081 73.94 -7.00 6.88
N PHE A 1082 74.88 -6.15 6.47
CA PHE A 1082 75.59 -6.23 5.20
C PHE A 1082 77.07 -6.57 5.42
N GLY A 1083 77.58 -7.56 4.69
CA GLY A 1083 78.99 -7.98 4.71
C GLY A 1083 79.19 -9.47 5.02
N VAL A 1084 80.43 -9.94 4.93
CA VAL A 1084 80.79 -11.35 5.15
C VAL A 1084 80.57 -11.72 6.62
N TYR A 1085 79.60 -12.59 6.87
CA TYR A 1085 79.48 -13.27 8.16
C TYR A 1085 80.69 -14.19 8.31
N LYS A 1086 81.71 -13.76 9.07
CA LYS A 1086 82.76 -14.66 9.56
C LYS A 1086 82.07 -15.64 10.52
N GLY A 1087 81.71 -16.81 10.03
CA GLY A 1087 81.06 -17.85 10.83
C GLY A 1087 81.91 -18.18 12.06
N GLY A 1088 81.36 -17.93 13.24
CA GLY A 1088 81.68 -18.76 14.41
C GLY A 1088 81.18 -20.19 14.16
N ALA A 1089 81.83 -21.16 14.81
CA ALA A 1089 81.72 -22.60 14.56
C ALA A 1089 80.31 -23.09 14.18
N ALA A 1090 80.24 -23.81 13.05
CA ALA A 1090 79.02 -24.39 12.50
C ALA A 1090 78.32 -25.33 13.50
N ILE A 1091 77.00 -25.19 13.64
CA ILE A 1091 76.12 -26.26 14.11
C ILE A 1091 75.20 -26.61 12.94
N TYR A 1092 75.40 -27.79 12.36
CA TYR A 1092 74.47 -28.40 11.42
C TYR A 1092 73.23 -28.87 12.21
N MET A 1093 72.03 -28.48 11.79
CA MET A 1093 70.83 -29.29 12.03
C MET A 1093 70.32 -29.79 10.68
N ARG A 1094 70.42 -31.10 10.50
CA ARG A 1094 69.94 -31.88 9.37
C ARG A 1094 68.45 -32.12 9.55
N GLU A 1095 67.69 -31.97 8.47
CA GLU A 1095 66.28 -32.38 8.39
C GLU A 1095 66.10 -33.84 8.84
N MET A 1096 65.06 -34.09 9.62
CA MET A 1096 64.40 -35.39 9.72
C MET A 1096 62.89 -35.16 9.82
N TYR A 1097 62.20 -35.55 8.72
CA TYR A 1097 60.76 -35.81 8.48
C TYR A 1097 59.69 -35.05 9.27
#